data_AF-A0A975A7E9-F1
#
_entry.id   AF-A0A975A7E9-F1
#
_cell.length_a   1.000
_cell.length_b   1.000
_cell.length_c   1.000
_cell.angle_alpha   90.00
_cell.angle_beta   90.00
_cell.angle_gamma   90.00
#
_symmetry.space_group_name_H-M   'P 1'
#
loop_
_entity.id
_entity.type
_entity.pdbx_description
1 polymer ?
#
loop_
_entity_poly.entity_id
_entity_poly.type
_entity_poly.pdbx_seq_one_letter_code
_entity_poly.pdbx_strand_id
1 'polypeptide(L)'
;MDKNSRFGKFAETLTAGLGDDYELRLDVQQEVKAHLEDSYIKHKKQGKTDSECIKLAIKSFGSSEQISSDLVAANRRRMKLHALTKLIIKAVIVPAAVILAVFLCVERFMVYKSAHIFNDSVSEYAFTQKQPNLNNFDTKTEKYIAYANYVTSAMDKYRDDLPRLTEILIKAEQLEPDNARYNYLLAGVMLKEATENPEFVDQRLLDQTVDEVIKGSAKPYYKRYARETLAARMKVYKDLNVEAKIAMIKVAAAANLPDIYWMRKLVEAFPFCSRLLSNHRNDQKATELLNSWLKILKGMNSDSFCLGDTLLISRLVNVDIPKAYKNLGCSRQAARTELFQELYNKTEKSIWPERKTVVSNKGRKHFGFLVETFLSEIGGASLLSTSDIAIERELEYTVLERYAVNALIIFFLFFMIISIVLSIFYRISKATVPAVLISSFKESIKILGIGVILPVTVYFIYSKLTNCGLREFGINHTKYIITGNFCLLTVTVITLTIALALKNIVRRCQDLGIVSDEINVSKRDWWLWGMLAALWLLTFMFTNDTFSIGTACLSGLLLLAFFVLLFLKIRRLSEKQNLIYCTIASSLVSVFAFAIILIACTVYPALEMREKHLIANDKLLIPGHSELPVFTRMEGDIVLKMKKRTDKVFAKLAKLQP
;
A
#
# COMPACT_ATOMS: atom_id res chain seq x y z
N MET A 1 -70.09 -8.07 -10.44
CA MET A 1 -68.68 -7.65 -10.64
C MET A 1 -68.43 -6.42 -9.81
N ASP A 2 -67.37 -6.43 -9.02
CA ASP A 2 -66.94 -5.28 -8.21
C ASP A 2 -66.54 -4.06 -9.08
N LYS A 3 -66.75 -2.85 -8.54
CA LYS A 3 -66.42 -1.55 -9.16
C LYS A 3 -65.00 -1.54 -9.72
N ASN A 4 -64.05 -1.96 -8.90
CA ASN A 4 -62.62 -1.96 -9.22
C ASN A 4 -62.30 -2.88 -10.41
N SER A 5 -62.99 -4.02 -10.50
CA SER A 5 -62.82 -4.95 -11.62
C SER A 5 -63.31 -4.36 -12.95
N ARG A 6 -64.43 -3.61 -12.95
CA ARG A 6 -64.96 -2.97 -14.17
C ARG A 6 -64.11 -1.80 -14.63
N PHE A 7 -63.70 -0.91 -13.72
CA PHE A 7 -62.79 0.19 -14.07
C PHE A 7 -61.43 -0.33 -14.53
N GLY A 8 -60.92 -1.39 -13.90
CA GLY A 8 -59.69 -2.05 -14.31
C GLY A 8 -59.73 -2.54 -15.76
N LYS A 9 -60.76 -3.32 -16.13
CA LYS A 9 -60.92 -3.83 -17.51
C LYS A 9 -61.09 -2.71 -18.54
N PHE A 10 -61.86 -1.68 -18.20
CA PHE A 10 -62.07 -0.55 -19.12
C PHE A 10 -60.78 0.26 -19.34
N ALA A 11 -60.06 0.60 -18.27
CA ALA A 11 -58.78 1.30 -18.36
C ALA A 11 -57.72 0.46 -19.10
N GLU A 12 -57.70 -0.86 -18.91
CA GLU A 12 -56.82 -1.77 -19.65
C GLU A 12 -57.13 -1.78 -21.15
N THR A 13 -58.42 -1.80 -21.51
CA THR A 13 -58.86 -1.75 -22.92
C THR A 13 -58.48 -0.42 -23.57
N LEU A 14 -58.71 0.71 -22.88
CA LEU A 14 -58.38 2.04 -23.38
C LEU A 14 -56.88 2.23 -23.63
N THR A 15 -56.06 1.69 -22.74
CA THR A 15 -54.60 1.87 -22.77
C THR A 15 -53.86 0.77 -23.54
N ALA A 16 -54.57 -0.22 -24.10
CA ALA A 16 -53.95 -1.31 -24.85
C ALA A 16 -53.06 -0.82 -26.01
N GLY A 17 -53.45 0.28 -26.68
CA GLY A 17 -52.68 0.92 -27.75
C GLY A 17 -51.35 1.55 -27.32
N LEU A 18 -51.10 1.71 -26.01
CA LEU A 18 -49.82 2.18 -25.45
C LEU A 18 -48.85 1.02 -25.13
N GLY A 19 -49.12 -0.19 -25.65
CA GLY A 19 -48.36 -1.42 -25.34
C GLY A 19 -46.85 -1.32 -25.53
N ASP A 20 -46.37 -0.48 -26.44
CA ASP A 20 -44.94 -0.29 -26.74
C ASP A 20 -44.15 0.35 -25.57
N ASP A 21 -44.81 1.10 -24.68
CA ASP A 21 -44.21 1.60 -23.45
C ASP A 21 -45.07 1.19 -22.25
N TYR A 22 -44.81 -0.03 -21.76
CA TYR A 22 -45.53 -0.65 -20.65
C TYR A 22 -45.63 0.24 -19.40
N GLU A 23 -44.59 1.04 -19.12
CA GLU A 23 -44.57 1.93 -17.96
C GLU A 23 -45.52 3.12 -18.16
N LEU A 24 -45.48 3.75 -19.34
CA LEU A 24 -46.41 4.82 -19.69
C LEU A 24 -47.85 4.30 -19.75
N ARG A 25 -48.05 3.08 -20.26
CA ARG A 25 -49.36 2.43 -20.27
C ARG A 25 -49.94 2.32 -18.87
N LEU A 26 -49.16 1.83 -17.91
CA LEU A 26 -49.60 1.69 -16.52
C LEU A 26 -49.86 3.05 -15.86
N ASP A 27 -49.03 4.06 -16.13
CA ASP A 27 -49.20 5.43 -15.63
C ASP A 27 -50.52 6.03 -16.13
N VAL A 28 -50.75 5.99 -17.45
CA VAL A 28 -52.01 6.45 -18.06
C VAL A 28 -53.20 5.60 -17.60
N GLN A 29 -53.02 4.30 -17.41
CA GLN A 29 -54.09 3.41 -16.90
C GLN A 29 -54.51 3.83 -15.48
N GLN A 30 -53.57 4.25 -14.65
CA GLN A 30 -53.84 4.72 -13.30
C GLN A 30 -54.50 6.10 -13.29
N GLU A 31 -54.07 7.01 -14.17
CA GLU A 31 -54.71 8.32 -14.38
C GLU A 31 -56.18 8.16 -14.84
N VAL A 32 -56.43 7.26 -15.80
CA VAL A 32 -57.79 6.93 -16.27
C VAL A 32 -58.64 6.35 -15.14
N LYS A 33 -58.09 5.44 -14.33
CA LYS A 33 -58.80 4.90 -13.15
C LYS A 33 -59.17 6.00 -12.16
N ALA A 34 -58.23 6.91 -11.84
CA ALA A 34 -58.49 8.00 -10.91
C ALA A 34 -59.64 8.89 -11.39
N HIS A 35 -59.65 9.26 -12.68
CA HIS A 35 -60.75 10.04 -13.27
C HIS A 35 -62.10 9.31 -13.31
N LEU A 36 -62.10 7.98 -13.52
CA LEU A 36 -63.31 7.17 -13.43
C LEU A 36 -63.85 7.12 -11.99
N GLU A 37 -62.96 7.07 -10.99
CA GLU A 37 -63.35 7.14 -9.58
C GLU A 37 -63.92 8.50 -9.21
N ASP A 38 -63.31 9.61 -9.66
CA ASP A 38 -63.83 10.96 -9.47
C ASP A 38 -65.23 11.12 -10.08
N SER A 39 -65.42 10.60 -11.30
CA SER A 39 -66.72 10.62 -12.00
C SER A 39 -67.77 9.78 -11.27
N TYR A 40 -67.37 8.61 -10.76
CA TYR A 40 -68.24 7.76 -9.94
C TYR A 40 -68.66 8.46 -8.65
N ILE A 41 -67.73 9.10 -7.92
CA ILE A 41 -68.03 9.85 -6.69
C ILE A 41 -69.01 10.98 -7.00
N LYS A 42 -68.84 11.68 -8.13
CA LYS A 42 -69.75 12.74 -8.57
C LYS A 42 -71.17 12.23 -8.80
N HIS A 43 -71.35 11.11 -9.50
CA HIS A 43 -72.67 10.52 -9.73
C HIS A 43 -73.29 9.93 -8.45
N LYS A 44 -72.46 9.37 -7.56
CA LYS A 44 -72.92 8.88 -6.26
C LYS A 44 -73.47 10.01 -5.38
N LYS A 45 -72.83 11.18 -5.39
CA LYS A 45 -73.33 12.40 -4.73
C LYS A 45 -74.67 12.90 -5.30
N GLN A 46 -75.01 12.53 -6.54
CA GLN A 46 -76.29 12.84 -7.19
C GLN A 46 -77.39 11.81 -6.88
N GLY A 47 -77.17 10.89 -5.94
CA GLY A 47 -78.17 9.91 -5.50
C GLY A 47 -78.36 8.73 -6.46
N LYS A 48 -77.42 8.51 -7.41
CA LYS A 48 -77.49 7.37 -8.34
C LYS A 48 -77.08 6.07 -7.65
N THR A 49 -77.66 4.95 -8.10
CA THR A 49 -77.28 3.62 -7.59
C THR A 49 -75.85 3.27 -8.02
N ASP A 50 -75.16 2.38 -7.30
CA ASP A 50 -73.76 2.02 -7.61
C ASP A 50 -73.58 1.47 -9.03
N SER A 51 -74.55 0.67 -9.52
CA SER A 51 -74.55 0.14 -10.89
C SER A 51 -74.70 1.24 -11.94
N GLU A 52 -75.57 2.21 -11.68
CA GLU A 52 -75.76 3.38 -12.55
C GLU A 52 -74.54 4.30 -12.52
N CYS A 53 -73.94 4.54 -11.35
CA CYS A 53 -72.73 5.35 -11.22
C CYS A 53 -71.58 4.77 -12.07
N ILE A 54 -71.38 3.45 -12.03
CA ILE A 54 -70.34 2.78 -12.84
C ILE A 54 -70.62 2.93 -14.34
N LYS A 55 -71.87 2.70 -14.77
CA LYS A 55 -72.25 2.84 -16.18
C LYS A 55 -72.10 4.28 -16.67
N LEU A 56 -72.54 5.25 -15.85
CA LEU A 56 -72.47 6.67 -16.18
C LEU A 56 -71.03 7.17 -16.21
N ALA A 57 -70.17 6.75 -15.26
CA ALA A 57 -68.76 7.11 -15.26
C ALA A 57 -67.99 6.59 -16.49
N ILE A 58 -68.29 5.37 -16.93
CA ILE A 58 -67.72 4.83 -18.18
C ILE A 58 -68.29 5.57 -19.39
N LYS A 59 -69.60 5.81 -19.42
CA LYS A 59 -70.28 6.51 -20.53
C LYS A 59 -69.83 7.97 -20.67
N SER A 60 -69.54 8.65 -19.56
CA SER A 60 -69.07 10.04 -19.56
C SER A 60 -67.66 10.21 -20.11
N PHE A 61 -66.87 9.13 -20.14
CA PHE A 61 -65.55 9.16 -20.73
C PHE A 61 -65.60 9.23 -22.26
N GLY A 62 -66.65 8.68 -22.90
CA GLY A 62 -66.84 8.63 -24.35
C GLY A 62 -66.69 7.23 -24.95
N SER A 63 -66.67 7.11 -26.28
CA SER A 63 -66.44 5.82 -26.96
C SER A 63 -65.00 5.35 -26.78
N SER A 64 -64.81 4.08 -26.40
CA SER A 64 -63.49 3.51 -26.11
C SER A 64 -62.50 3.61 -27.27
N GLU A 65 -62.97 3.48 -28.51
CA GLU A 65 -62.14 3.53 -29.71
C GLU A 65 -61.53 4.92 -29.93
N GLN A 66 -62.36 5.97 -29.86
CA GLN A 66 -61.92 7.35 -30.06
C GLN A 66 -60.93 7.78 -28.97
N ILE A 67 -61.25 7.54 -27.70
CA ILE A 67 -60.38 7.89 -26.57
C ILE A 67 -59.05 7.13 -26.64
N SER A 68 -59.07 5.85 -27.00
CA SER A 68 -57.83 5.08 -27.14
C SER A 68 -56.92 5.67 -28.21
N SER A 69 -57.50 6.07 -29.36
CA SER A 69 -56.73 6.71 -30.43
C SER A 69 -56.17 8.09 -30.03
N ASP A 70 -56.96 8.88 -29.31
CA ASP A 70 -56.56 10.20 -28.81
C ASP A 70 -55.47 10.09 -27.74
N LEU A 71 -55.57 9.11 -26.84
CA LEU A 71 -54.55 8.82 -25.83
C LEU A 71 -53.21 8.44 -26.48
N VAL A 72 -53.23 7.61 -27.53
CA VAL A 72 -52.01 7.25 -28.29
C VAL A 72 -51.43 8.48 -29.00
N ALA A 73 -52.27 9.29 -29.66
CA ALA A 73 -51.83 10.49 -30.35
C ALA A 73 -51.21 11.52 -29.39
N ALA A 74 -51.87 11.80 -28.27
CA ALA A 74 -51.42 12.73 -27.25
C ALA A 74 -50.10 12.29 -26.59
N ASN A 75 -49.90 10.98 -26.42
CA ASN A 75 -48.71 10.43 -25.76
C ASN A 75 -47.59 10.04 -26.73
N ARG A 76 -47.78 10.09 -28.05
CA ARG A 76 -46.80 9.65 -29.05
C ARG A 76 -45.43 10.32 -28.90
N ARG A 77 -45.40 11.63 -28.60
CA ARG A 77 -44.16 12.37 -28.36
C ARG A 77 -43.46 11.92 -27.07
N ARG A 78 -44.23 11.67 -26.00
CA ARG A 78 -43.72 11.14 -24.72
C ARG A 78 -43.17 9.74 -24.90
N MET A 79 -43.88 8.86 -25.61
CA MET A 79 -43.42 7.50 -25.95
C MET A 79 -42.10 7.51 -26.72
N LYS A 80 -41.98 8.33 -27.77
CA LYS A 80 -40.73 8.44 -28.54
C LYS A 80 -39.56 8.94 -27.70
N LEU A 81 -39.79 9.97 -26.87
CA LEU A 81 -38.75 10.53 -26.00
C LEU A 81 -38.34 9.52 -24.93
N HIS A 82 -39.29 8.83 -24.30
CA HIS A 82 -39.01 7.77 -23.33
C HIS A 82 -38.26 6.61 -23.96
N ALA A 83 -38.71 6.12 -25.12
CA ALA A 83 -38.05 5.03 -25.85
C ALA A 83 -36.61 5.42 -26.20
N LEU A 84 -36.38 6.62 -26.74
CA LEU A 84 -35.05 7.12 -27.07
C LEU A 84 -34.18 7.26 -25.81
N THR A 85 -34.71 7.82 -24.73
CA THR A 85 -33.97 8.00 -23.47
C THR A 85 -33.62 6.66 -22.85
N LYS A 86 -34.57 5.71 -22.80
CA LYS A 86 -34.36 4.35 -22.32
C LYS A 86 -33.30 3.65 -23.17
N LEU A 87 -33.33 3.83 -24.49
CA LEU A 87 -32.35 3.28 -25.42
C LEU A 87 -30.95 3.88 -25.20
N ILE A 88 -30.81 5.20 -25.13
CA ILE A 88 -29.51 5.85 -24.87
C ILE A 88 -28.93 5.40 -23.52
N ILE A 89 -29.74 5.42 -22.45
CA ILE A 89 -29.28 5.02 -21.12
C ILE A 89 -28.84 3.54 -21.13
N LYS A 90 -29.65 2.63 -21.68
CA LYS A 90 -29.39 1.18 -21.63
C LYS A 90 -28.32 0.72 -22.62
N ALA A 91 -28.32 1.25 -23.83
CA ALA A 91 -27.44 0.79 -24.89
C ALA A 91 -26.09 1.51 -24.89
N VAL A 92 -26.02 2.74 -24.34
CA VAL A 92 -24.80 3.55 -24.38
C VAL A 92 -24.27 3.84 -22.98
N ILE A 93 -25.05 4.53 -22.13
CA ILE A 93 -24.52 5.08 -20.87
C ILE A 93 -24.15 3.97 -19.88
N VAL A 94 -25.03 3.01 -19.61
CA VAL A 94 -24.75 1.93 -18.65
C VAL A 94 -23.59 1.04 -19.12
N PRO A 95 -23.54 0.56 -20.38
CA PRO A 95 -22.39 -0.21 -20.87
C PRO A 95 -21.09 0.58 -20.82
N ALA A 96 -21.09 1.85 -21.23
CA ALA A 96 -19.90 2.71 -21.16
C ALA A 96 -19.42 2.89 -19.71
N ALA A 97 -20.34 3.10 -18.76
CA ALA A 97 -19.99 3.24 -17.35
C ALA A 97 -19.42 1.94 -16.77
N VAL A 98 -19.97 0.77 -17.15
CA VAL A 98 -19.44 -0.54 -16.73
C VAL A 98 -18.05 -0.78 -17.32
N ILE A 99 -17.85 -0.52 -18.62
CA ILE A 99 -16.55 -0.67 -19.29
C ILE A 99 -15.51 0.23 -18.64
N LEU A 100 -15.85 1.50 -18.40
CA LEU A 100 -14.96 2.46 -17.75
C LEU A 100 -14.62 2.03 -16.31
N ALA A 101 -15.61 1.57 -15.55
CA ALA A 101 -15.40 1.06 -14.20
C ALA A 101 -14.46 -0.17 -14.19
N VAL A 102 -14.65 -1.12 -15.11
CA VAL A 102 -13.76 -2.29 -15.25
C VAL A 102 -12.37 -1.86 -15.68
N PHE A 103 -12.24 -0.95 -16.63
CA PHE A 103 -10.96 -0.42 -17.09
C PHE A 103 -10.16 0.21 -15.94
N LEU A 104 -10.81 1.08 -15.15
CA LEU A 104 -10.19 1.71 -13.97
C LEU A 104 -9.77 0.69 -12.91
N CYS A 105 -10.53 -0.40 -12.73
CA CYS A 105 -10.16 -1.49 -11.83
C CYS A 105 -8.93 -2.29 -12.35
N VAL A 106 -8.89 -2.60 -13.65
CA VAL A 106 -7.80 -3.36 -14.28
C VAL A 106 -6.51 -2.56 -14.27
N GLU A 107 -6.54 -1.28 -14.66
CA GLU A 107 -5.38 -0.39 -14.62
C GLU A 107 -4.73 -0.41 -13.23
N ARG A 108 -5.54 -0.27 -12.18
CA ARG A 108 -5.07 -0.30 -10.79
C ARG A 108 -4.47 -1.64 -10.40
N PHE A 109 -5.08 -2.75 -10.79
CA PHE A 109 -4.52 -4.08 -10.52
C PHE A 109 -3.17 -4.29 -11.22
N MET A 110 -3.02 -3.79 -12.45
CA MET A 110 -1.77 -3.87 -13.21
C MET A 110 -0.66 -3.01 -12.58
N VAL A 111 -0.99 -1.82 -12.05
CA VAL A 111 -0.04 -1.00 -11.29
C VAL A 111 0.48 -1.77 -10.07
N TYR A 112 -0.40 -2.41 -9.28
CA TYR A 112 0.03 -3.24 -8.15
C TYR A 112 0.95 -4.40 -8.55
N LYS A 113 0.60 -5.11 -9.63
CA LYS A 113 1.39 -6.24 -10.12
C LYS A 113 2.76 -5.79 -10.63
N SER A 114 2.82 -4.68 -11.36
CA SER A 114 4.06 -4.11 -11.89
C SER A 114 5.01 -3.68 -10.78
N ALA A 115 4.51 -3.07 -9.70
CA ALA A 115 5.31 -2.71 -8.53
C ALA A 115 5.95 -3.93 -7.85
N HIS A 116 5.23 -5.05 -7.78
CA HIS A 116 5.74 -6.29 -7.18
C HIS A 116 6.81 -6.97 -8.06
N ILE A 117 6.54 -7.09 -9.36
CA ILE A 117 7.47 -7.71 -10.33
C ILE A 117 8.75 -6.87 -10.47
N PHE A 118 8.62 -5.54 -10.46
CA PHE A 118 9.77 -4.64 -10.54
C PHE A 118 10.69 -4.77 -9.32
N ASN A 119 10.12 -4.96 -8.13
CA ASN A 119 10.91 -5.14 -6.91
C ASN A 119 11.73 -6.43 -6.92
N ASP A 120 11.17 -7.52 -7.47
CA ASP A 120 11.86 -8.81 -7.57
C ASP A 120 12.96 -8.76 -8.66
N SER A 121 12.67 -8.15 -9.81
CA SER A 121 13.61 -8.05 -10.93
C SER A 121 14.77 -7.06 -10.70
N VAL A 122 14.56 -5.98 -9.95
CA VAL A 122 15.64 -5.08 -9.51
C VAL A 122 16.60 -5.80 -8.55
N SER A 123 16.08 -6.70 -7.71
CA SER A 123 16.94 -7.51 -6.82
C SER A 123 17.83 -8.48 -7.62
N GLU A 124 17.33 -9.03 -8.72
CA GLU A 124 18.05 -10.02 -9.53
C GLU A 124 19.05 -9.37 -10.52
N TYR A 125 18.72 -8.22 -11.10
CA TYR A 125 19.61 -7.50 -12.02
C TYR A 125 20.75 -6.73 -11.31
N ALA A 126 20.56 -6.32 -10.05
CA ALA A 126 21.49 -5.41 -9.38
C ALA A 126 22.72 -6.09 -8.78
N PHE A 127 22.69 -7.40 -8.53
CA PHE A 127 23.87 -8.17 -8.16
C PHE A 127 24.40 -8.85 -9.41
N THR A 128 25.34 -8.22 -10.10
CA THR A 128 26.11 -8.89 -11.15
C THR A 128 26.90 -10.03 -10.52
N GLN A 129 26.27 -11.20 -10.39
CA GLN A 129 26.90 -12.45 -9.97
C GLN A 129 27.88 -12.97 -11.04
N LYS A 130 27.89 -12.34 -12.22
CA LYS A 130 28.75 -12.63 -13.36
C LYS A 130 29.83 -11.55 -13.46
N GLN A 131 31.03 -11.99 -13.85
CA GLN A 131 32.16 -11.10 -14.13
C GLN A 131 31.76 -10.10 -15.23
N PRO A 132 31.95 -8.79 -15.02
CA PRO A 132 31.56 -7.78 -16.01
C PRO A 132 32.49 -7.87 -17.23
N ASN A 133 31.92 -7.75 -18.42
CA ASN A 133 32.71 -7.50 -19.62
C ASN A 133 33.15 -6.02 -19.61
N LEU A 134 34.41 -5.77 -19.27
CA LEU A 134 34.95 -4.42 -19.11
C LEU A 134 34.95 -3.60 -20.41
N ASN A 135 34.78 -4.24 -21.57
CA ASN A 135 34.66 -3.57 -22.87
C ASN A 135 33.32 -2.85 -23.05
N ASN A 136 32.33 -3.16 -22.21
CA ASN A 136 31.00 -2.52 -22.27
C ASN A 136 30.95 -1.15 -21.55
N PHE A 137 32.08 -0.66 -21.04
CA PHE A 137 32.16 0.59 -20.28
C PHE A 137 33.16 1.54 -20.94
N ASP A 138 32.73 2.78 -21.15
CA ASP A 138 33.49 3.76 -21.93
C ASP A 138 34.57 4.43 -21.07
N THR A 139 34.30 4.67 -19.78
CA THR A 139 35.23 5.36 -18.90
C THR A 139 35.98 4.42 -17.96
N LYS A 140 37.19 4.83 -17.57
CA LYS A 140 38.01 4.14 -16.58
C LYS A 140 37.27 3.99 -15.24
N THR A 141 36.56 5.04 -14.81
CA THR A 141 35.80 5.05 -13.55
C THR A 141 34.62 4.07 -13.58
N GLU A 142 33.91 3.94 -14.70
CA GLU A 142 32.83 2.95 -14.83
C GLU A 142 33.35 1.52 -14.75
N LYS A 143 34.50 1.23 -15.38
CA LYS A 143 35.19 -0.07 -15.26
C LYS A 143 35.55 -0.37 -13.81
N TYR A 144 36.01 0.63 -13.06
CA TYR A 144 36.36 0.50 -11.64
C TYR A 144 35.14 0.19 -10.79
N ILE A 145 34.05 0.96 -10.94
CA ILE A 145 32.79 0.71 -10.23
C ILE A 145 32.26 -0.69 -10.55
N ALA A 146 32.20 -1.06 -11.83
CA ALA A 146 31.68 -2.35 -12.28
C ALA A 146 32.48 -3.52 -11.69
N TYR A 147 33.82 -3.46 -11.75
CA TYR A 147 34.66 -4.54 -11.22
C TYR A 147 34.69 -4.56 -9.69
N ALA A 148 34.70 -3.39 -9.03
CA ALA A 148 34.60 -3.29 -7.58
C ALA A 148 33.31 -3.90 -7.02
N ASN A 149 32.19 -3.77 -7.74
CA ASN A 149 30.93 -4.41 -7.41
C ASN A 149 30.98 -5.93 -7.57
N TYR A 150 31.62 -6.39 -8.65
CA TYR A 150 31.87 -7.82 -8.85
C TYR A 150 32.71 -8.40 -7.71
N VAL A 151 33.78 -7.72 -7.30
CA VAL A 151 34.59 -8.10 -6.13
C VAL A 151 33.72 -8.20 -4.89
N THR A 152 32.89 -7.20 -4.57
CA THR A 152 31.97 -7.24 -3.43
C THR A 152 31.08 -8.49 -3.49
N SER A 153 30.45 -8.78 -4.63
CA SER A 153 29.60 -9.97 -4.78
C SER A 153 30.40 -11.27 -4.68
N ALA A 154 31.62 -11.29 -5.19
CA ALA A 154 32.52 -12.44 -5.15
C ALA A 154 32.93 -12.80 -3.73
N MET A 155 33.24 -11.82 -2.88
CA MET A 155 33.64 -12.03 -1.47
C MET A 155 32.61 -12.82 -0.65
N ASP A 156 31.33 -12.74 -1.03
CA ASP A 156 30.26 -13.52 -0.40
C ASP A 156 30.06 -14.88 -1.11
N LYS A 157 29.96 -14.85 -2.44
CA LYS A 157 29.66 -16.03 -3.26
C LYS A 157 30.75 -17.10 -3.21
N TYR A 158 32.01 -16.70 -3.15
CA TYR A 158 33.18 -17.58 -3.16
C TYR A 158 33.90 -17.58 -1.81
N ARG A 159 33.16 -17.33 -0.72
CA ARG A 159 33.73 -17.22 0.64
C ARG A 159 34.62 -18.40 1.03
N ASP A 160 34.33 -19.59 0.52
CA ASP A 160 35.04 -20.83 0.82
C ASP A 160 35.92 -21.32 -0.34
N ASP A 161 35.94 -20.60 -1.46
CA ASP A 161 36.83 -20.84 -2.62
C ASP A 161 37.92 -19.75 -2.64
N LEU A 162 38.86 -19.86 -1.69
CA LEU A 162 39.91 -18.88 -1.46
C LEU A 162 40.84 -18.69 -2.69
N PRO A 163 41.25 -19.75 -3.42
CA PRO A 163 42.07 -19.59 -4.62
C PRO A 163 41.39 -18.70 -5.68
N ARG A 164 40.08 -18.88 -5.87
CA ARG A 164 39.31 -18.05 -6.81
C ARG A 164 39.18 -16.61 -6.34
N LEU A 165 38.98 -16.36 -5.04
CA LEU A 165 38.98 -15.00 -4.49
C LEU A 165 40.33 -14.31 -4.71
N THR A 166 41.42 -15.04 -4.49
CA THR A 166 42.79 -14.55 -4.73
C THR A 166 42.98 -14.12 -6.18
N GLU A 167 42.57 -14.94 -7.16
CA GLU A 167 42.64 -14.57 -8.58
C GLU A 167 41.84 -13.29 -8.90
N ILE A 168 40.60 -13.22 -8.39
CA ILE A 168 39.71 -12.07 -8.61
C ILE A 168 40.33 -10.79 -8.04
N LEU A 169 40.92 -10.86 -6.84
CA LEU A 169 41.51 -9.73 -6.13
C LEU A 169 42.83 -9.26 -6.76
N ILE A 170 43.68 -10.17 -7.22
CA ILE A 170 44.89 -9.83 -7.99
C ILE A 170 44.50 -9.08 -9.27
N LYS A 171 43.52 -9.59 -10.01
CA LYS A 171 43.01 -8.91 -11.21
C LYS A 171 42.39 -7.54 -10.89
N ALA A 172 41.72 -7.41 -9.75
CA ALA A 172 41.19 -6.13 -9.28
C ALA A 172 42.31 -5.12 -9.02
N GLU A 173 43.38 -5.56 -8.38
CA GLU A 173 44.54 -4.74 -8.07
C GLU A 173 45.29 -4.32 -9.34
N GLN A 174 45.41 -5.19 -10.33
CA GLN A 174 45.98 -4.82 -11.64
C GLN A 174 45.14 -3.76 -12.36
N LEU A 175 43.81 -3.84 -12.24
CA LEU A 175 42.89 -2.88 -12.86
C LEU A 175 42.97 -1.49 -12.19
N GLU A 176 43.06 -1.46 -10.87
CA GLU A 176 43.10 -0.23 -10.06
C GLU A 176 44.22 -0.32 -8.99
N PRO A 177 45.49 -0.14 -9.40
CA PRO A 177 46.66 -0.40 -8.54
C PRO A 177 46.78 0.55 -7.37
N ASP A 178 46.18 1.74 -7.44
CA ASP A 178 46.27 2.76 -6.41
C ASP A 178 45.24 2.57 -5.26
N ASN A 179 44.32 1.60 -5.39
CA ASN A 179 43.28 1.36 -4.40
C ASN A 179 43.72 0.30 -3.37
N ALA A 180 43.87 0.71 -2.12
CA ALA A 180 44.27 -0.13 -0.99
C ALA A 180 43.30 -1.28 -0.68
N ARG A 181 42.03 -1.15 -1.11
CA ARG A 181 40.97 -2.13 -0.81
C ARG A 181 41.36 -3.54 -1.19
N TYR A 182 41.91 -3.75 -2.37
CA TYR A 182 42.14 -5.08 -2.92
C TYR A 182 43.24 -5.82 -2.16
N ASN A 183 44.31 -5.12 -1.73
CA ASN A 183 45.37 -5.69 -0.92
C ASN A 183 44.86 -6.06 0.48
N TYR A 184 44.02 -5.22 1.09
CA TYR A 184 43.42 -5.57 2.39
C TYR A 184 42.48 -6.77 2.30
N LEU A 185 41.66 -6.87 1.24
CA LEU A 185 40.83 -8.05 1.05
C LEU A 185 41.67 -9.30 0.78
N LEU A 186 42.72 -9.18 -0.02
CA LEU A 186 43.63 -10.29 -0.31
C LEU A 186 44.35 -10.77 0.95
N ALA A 187 44.85 -9.85 1.77
CA ALA A 187 45.39 -10.17 3.09
C ALA A 187 44.35 -10.85 3.99
N GLY A 188 43.09 -10.42 3.97
CA GLY A 188 42.01 -11.09 4.70
C GLY A 188 41.77 -12.54 4.24
N VAL A 189 41.85 -12.80 2.94
CA VAL A 189 41.74 -14.15 2.35
C VAL A 189 42.92 -15.03 2.75
N MET A 190 44.15 -14.54 2.58
CA MET A 190 45.38 -15.22 2.99
C MET A 190 45.39 -15.50 4.50
N LEU A 191 44.90 -14.57 5.31
CA LEU A 191 44.79 -14.76 6.75
C LEU A 191 43.83 -15.91 7.10
N LYS A 192 42.67 -15.99 6.43
CA LYS A 192 41.71 -17.08 6.66
C LYS A 192 42.36 -18.42 6.31
N GLU A 193 43.03 -18.51 5.17
CA GLU A 193 43.76 -19.70 4.73
C GLU A 193 44.87 -20.09 5.72
N ALA A 194 45.68 -19.12 6.16
CA ALA A 194 46.77 -19.34 7.12
C ALA A 194 46.29 -19.81 8.49
N THR A 195 45.02 -19.53 8.84
CA THR A 195 44.42 -19.85 10.14
C THR A 195 43.32 -20.92 10.05
N GLU A 196 43.15 -21.56 8.89
CA GLU A 196 42.13 -22.57 8.66
C GLU A 196 42.35 -23.81 9.53
N ASN A 197 43.60 -24.15 9.83
CA ASN A 197 43.98 -25.14 10.83
C ASN A 197 44.52 -24.45 12.11
N PRO A 198 43.74 -24.38 13.20
CA PRO A 198 44.16 -23.70 14.43
C PRO A 198 45.39 -24.32 15.11
N GLU A 199 45.68 -25.60 14.84
CA GLU A 199 46.84 -26.32 15.40
C GLU A 199 48.12 -26.03 14.61
N PHE A 200 48.01 -25.63 13.35
CA PHE A 200 49.12 -25.40 12.43
C PHE A 200 48.88 -24.12 11.63
N VAL A 201 49.25 -22.97 12.22
CA VAL A 201 49.24 -21.69 11.50
C VAL A 201 50.35 -21.73 10.44
N ASP A 202 50.00 -21.49 9.17
CA ASP A 202 51.01 -21.37 8.10
C ASP A 202 51.75 -20.04 8.25
N GLN A 203 52.96 -20.11 8.83
CA GLN A 203 53.80 -18.95 9.08
C GLN A 203 54.19 -18.20 7.81
N ARG A 204 54.42 -18.91 6.70
CA ARG A 204 54.81 -18.29 5.43
C ARG A 204 53.64 -17.47 4.86
N LEU A 205 52.44 -18.03 4.91
CA LEU A 205 51.25 -17.34 4.44
C LEU A 205 50.86 -16.16 5.34
N LEU A 206 51.13 -16.27 6.65
CA LEU A 206 51.01 -15.17 7.58
C LEU A 206 52.00 -14.03 7.27
N ASP A 207 53.25 -14.34 6.94
CA ASP A 207 54.22 -13.33 6.53
C ASP A 207 53.80 -12.60 5.25
N GLN A 208 53.28 -13.35 4.27
CA GLN A 208 52.71 -12.80 3.02
C GLN A 208 51.48 -11.93 3.29
N THR A 209 50.61 -12.35 4.21
CA THR A 209 49.45 -11.56 4.66
C THR A 209 49.90 -10.19 5.15
N VAL A 210 50.96 -10.15 5.98
CA VAL A 210 51.47 -8.90 6.55
C VAL A 210 52.11 -8.02 5.48
N ASP A 211 52.87 -8.60 4.55
CA ASP A 211 53.44 -7.88 3.41
C ASP A 211 52.34 -7.22 2.57
N GLU A 212 51.23 -7.93 2.36
CA GLU A 212 50.10 -7.42 1.58
C GLU A 212 49.32 -6.32 2.33
N VAL A 213 49.22 -6.39 3.66
CA VAL A 213 48.71 -5.28 4.49
C VAL A 213 49.61 -4.05 4.36
N ILE A 214 50.92 -4.22 4.48
CA ILE A 214 51.89 -3.12 4.38
C ILE A 214 51.83 -2.50 2.99
N LYS A 215 51.78 -3.32 1.94
CA LYS A 215 51.59 -2.89 0.55
C LYS A 215 50.31 -2.06 0.39
N GLY A 216 49.17 -2.55 0.91
CA GLY A 216 47.93 -1.78 0.92
C GLY A 216 48.04 -0.47 1.70
N SER A 217 48.76 -0.45 2.82
CA SER A 217 48.98 0.74 3.66
C SER A 217 49.84 1.83 2.97
N ALA A 218 50.60 1.46 1.93
CA ALA A 218 51.39 2.40 1.14
C ALA A 218 50.57 3.06 0.02
N LYS A 219 49.38 2.53 -0.30
CA LYS A 219 48.55 3.02 -1.41
C LYS A 219 47.84 4.34 -1.07
N PRO A 220 47.61 5.21 -2.06
CA PRO A 220 47.14 6.57 -1.83
C PRO A 220 45.68 6.68 -1.34
N TYR A 221 44.80 5.74 -1.70
CA TYR A 221 43.40 5.78 -1.27
C TYR A 221 42.80 4.39 -1.04
N TYR A 222 41.64 4.37 -0.38
CA TYR A 222 40.79 3.20 -0.20
C TYR A 222 39.39 3.55 -0.72
N LYS A 223 38.84 2.73 -1.61
CA LYS A 223 37.49 2.96 -2.15
C LYS A 223 36.76 1.66 -2.49
N ARG A 224 35.52 1.49 -2.00
CA ARG A 224 34.68 0.31 -2.31
C ARG A 224 33.73 0.52 -3.47
N TYR A 225 33.42 1.78 -3.79
CA TYR A 225 32.40 2.17 -4.78
C TYR A 225 30.96 1.75 -4.42
N ALA A 226 30.73 1.24 -3.21
CA ALA A 226 29.40 0.80 -2.76
C ALA A 226 28.38 1.96 -2.76
N ARG A 227 28.83 3.18 -2.43
CA ARG A 227 28.02 4.40 -2.48
C ARG A 227 27.59 4.73 -3.90
N GLU A 228 28.53 4.77 -4.84
CA GLU A 228 28.26 5.06 -6.26
C GLU A 228 27.29 4.05 -6.85
N THR A 229 27.46 2.78 -6.51
CA THR A 229 26.56 1.69 -6.92
C THR A 229 25.17 1.85 -6.34
N LEU A 230 25.06 2.15 -5.05
CA LEU A 230 23.76 2.41 -4.43
C LEU A 230 23.08 3.63 -5.06
N ALA A 231 23.81 4.72 -5.32
CA ALA A 231 23.28 5.89 -6.01
C ALA A 231 22.77 5.55 -7.42
N ALA A 232 23.51 4.74 -8.18
CA ALA A 232 23.07 4.28 -9.50
C ALA A 232 21.79 3.44 -9.42
N ARG A 233 21.65 2.57 -8.41
CA ARG A 233 20.42 1.80 -8.15
C ARG A 233 19.25 2.69 -7.78
N MET A 234 19.48 3.71 -6.95
CA MET A 234 18.42 4.63 -6.53
C MET A 234 17.86 5.47 -7.68
N LYS A 235 18.67 5.80 -8.70
CA LYS A 235 18.22 6.55 -9.90
C LYS A 235 17.13 5.84 -10.71
N VAL A 236 16.95 4.54 -10.52
CA VAL A 236 15.91 3.76 -11.21
C VAL A 236 14.50 4.16 -10.73
N TYR A 237 14.38 4.62 -9.48
CA TYR A 237 13.11 5.05 -8.89
C TYR A 237 12.84 6.51 -9.25
N LYS A 238 12.12 6.75 -10.35
CA LYS A 238 11.77 8.10 -10.85
C LYS A 238 10.55 8.70 -10.14
N ASP A 239 9.53 7.89 -9.89
CA ASP A 239 8.29 8.31 -9.24
C ASP A 239 8.26 7.89 -7.77
N LEU A 240 8.35 8.87 -6.88
CA LEU A 240 8.35 8.64 -5.44
C LEU A 240 6.91 8.45 -4.93
N ASN A 241 6.46 7.19 -4.89
CA ASN A 241 5.34 6.75 -4.05
C ASN A 241 5.87 5.94 -2.85
N VAL A 242 5.00 5.58 -1.90
CA VAL A 242 5.43 4.85 -0.69
C VAL A 242 5.99 3.47 -1.04
N GLU A 243 5.44 2.79 -2.04
CA GLU A 243 5.97 1.51 -2.52
C GLU A 243 7.41 1.64 -3.03
N ALA A 244 7.68 2.62 -3.88
CA ALA A 244 9.01 2.93 -4.40
C ALA A 244 9.96 3.29 -3.25
N LYS A 245 9.49 4.07 -2.28
CA LYS A 245 10.27 4.42 -1.09
C LYS A 245 10.63 3.19 -0.25
N ILE A 246 9.69 2.29 0.01
CA ILE A 246 9.95 1.03 0.72
C ILE A 246 10.94 0.18 -0.08
N ALA A 247 10.81 0.12 -1.40
CA ALA A 247 11.73 -0.60 -2.27
C ALA A 247 13.15 0.02 -2.21
N MET A 248 13.27 1.35 -2.27
CA MET A 248 14.55 2.04 -2.09
C MET A 248 15.18 1.75 -0.73
N ILE A 249 14.40 1.81 0.36
CA ILE A 249 14.85 1.45 1.71
C ILE A 249 15.35 0.00 1.73
N LYS A 250 14.59 -0.94 1.16
CA LYS A 250 15.00 -2.35 1.04
C LYS A 250 16.30 -2.50 0.24
N VAL A 251 16.45 -1.80 -0.88
CA VAL A 251 17.68 -1.82 -1.70
C VAL A 251 18.87 -1.24 -0.94
N ALA A 252 18.66 -0.19 -0.14
CA ALA A 252 19.70 0.37 0.72
C ALA A 252 20.07 -0.56 1.88
N ALA A 253 19.10 -1.19 2.55
CA ALA A 253 19.38 -2.20 3.59
C ALA A 253 20.08 -3.43 3.01
N ALA A 254 19.68 -3.85 1.81
CA ALA A 254 20.27 -4.97 1.09
C ALA A 254 21.58 -4.59 0.37
N ALA A 255 22.11 -3.38 0.58
CA ALA A 255 23.47 -3.05 0.16
C ALA A 255 24.44 -3.95 0.95
N ASN A 256 24.68 -5.14 0.42
CA ASN A 256 25.55 -6.13 1.01
C ASN A 256 26.96 -5.55 1.13
N LEU A 257 27.51 -5.62 2.35
CA LEU A 257 28.88 -5.21 2.67
C LEU A 257 29.70 -6.44 3.11
N PRO A 258 29.84 -7.50 2.29
CA PRO A 258 30.56 -8.72 2.67
C PRO A 258 32.06 -8.46 2.86
N ASP A 259 32.60 -7.42 2.23
CA ASP A 259 33.96 -6.96 2.45
C ASP A 259 34.23 -6.50 3.89
N ILE A 260 33.21 -6.00 4.60
CA ILE A 260 33.30 -5.66 6.03
C ILE A 260 33.73 -6.86 6.87
N TYR A 261 33.23 -8.06 6.57
CA TYR A 261 33.60 -9.26 7.32
C TYR A 261 35.12 -9.50 7.25
N TRP A 262 35.68 -9.43 6.04
CA TRP A 262 37.10 -9.67 5.79
C TRP A 262 37.98 -8.58 6.40
N MET A 263 37.60 -7.31 6.22
CA MET A 263 38.29 -6.18 6.84
C MET A 263 38.29 -6.28 8.37
N ARG A 264 37.16 -6.71 8.94
CA ARG A 264 37.02 -6.89 10.37
C ARG A 264 37.95 -7.97 10.89
N LYS A 265 37.92 -9.15 10.28
CA LYS A 265 38.75 -10.30 10.67
C LYS A 265 40.23 -9.98 10.57
N LEU A 266 40.62 -9.29 9.49
CA LEU A 266 41.99 -8.83 9.29
C LEU A 266 42.47 -7.95 10.44
N VAL A 267 41.76 -6.87 10.77
CA VAL A 267 42.18 -5.93 11.82
C VAL A 267 42.08 -6.56 13.21
N GLU A 268 41.05 -7.36 13.50
CA GLU A 268 40.92 -8.08 14.77
C GLU A 268 42.10 -9.06 15.00
N ALA A 269 42.74 -9.55 13.94
CA ALA A 269 43.89 -10.45 14.03
C ALA A 269 45.24 -9.73 14.26
N PHE A 270 45.32 -8.41 14.12
CA PHE A 270 46.60 -7.68 14.23
C PHE A 270 47.35 -7.93 15.55
N PRO A 271 46.71 -7.89 16.74
CA PRO A 271 47.39 -8.20 18.01
C PRO A 271 47.93 -9.64 18.11
N PHE A 272 47.31 -10.58 17.38
CA PHE A 272 47.78 -11.97 17.32
C PHE A 272 48.99 -12.09 16.38
N CYS A 273 48.85 -11.56 15.16
CA CYS A 273 49.90 -11.58 14.15
C CYS A 273 51.17 -10.86 14.63
N SER A 274 51.03 -9.72 15.30
CA SER A 274 52.18 -8.96 15.82
C SER A 274 52.94 -9.73 16.91
N ARG A 275 52.25 -10.51 17.75
CA ARG A 275 52.89 -11.36 18.76
C ARG A 275 53.65 -12.51 18.12
N LEU A 276 53.07 -13.15 17.10
CA LEU A 276 53.76 -14.21 16.36
C LEU A 276 55.04 -13.69 15.69
N LEU A 277 54.98 -12.54 15.03
CA LEU A 277 56.15 -11.91 14.42
C LEU A 277 57.24 -11.56 15.43
N SER A 278 56.86 -11.04 16.60
CA SER A 278 57.81 -10.71 17.68
C SER A 278 58.49 -11.94 18.27
N ASN A 279 57.75 -13.04 18.45
CA ASN A 279 58.33 -14.32 18.89
C ASN A 279 59.40 -14.84 17.90
N HIS A 280 59.26 -14.53 16.61
CA HIS A 280 60.23 -14.83 15.56
C HIS A 280 61.29 -13.73 15.36
N ARG A 281 61.42 -12.81 16.32
CA ARG A 281 62.37 -11.68 16.33
C ARG A 281 62.21 -10.71 15.16
N ASN A 282 61.01 -10.58 14.61
CA ASN A 282 60.69 -9.61 13.56
C ASN A 282 59.86 -8.43 14.10
N ASP A 283 60.39 -7.75 15.12
CA ASP A 283 59.71 -6.66 15.83
C ASP A 283 59.44 -5.44 14.92
N GLN A 284 60.30 -5.22 13.92
CA GLN A 284 60.09 -4.16 12.93
C GLN A 284 58.81 -4.42 12.12
N LYS A 285 58.68 -5.60 11.52
CA LYS A 285 57.49 -5.97 10.72
C LYS A 285 56.23 -6.04 11.60
N ALA A 286 56.36 -6.50 12.85
CA ALA A 286 55.26 -6.44 13.83
C ALA A 286 54.79 -5.00 14.09
N THR A 287 55.73 -4.07 14.23
CA THR A 287 55.44 -2.65 14.44
C THR A 287 54.84 -1.99 13.19
N GLU A 288 55.34 -2.32 12.00
CA GLU A 288 54.79 -1.84 10.72
C GLU A 288 53.36 -2.33 10.47
N LEU A 289 53.06 -3.58 10.80
CA LEU A 289 51.70 -4.13 10.79
C LEU A 289 50.79 -3.33 11.73
N LEU A 290 51.21 -3.17 12.99
CA LEU A 290 50.42 -2.41 13.95
C LEU A 290 50.25 -0.95 13.51
N ASN A 291 51.24 -0.32 12.87
CA ASN A 291 51.13 1.05 12.35
C ASN A 291 50.13 1.17 11.18
N SER A 292 49.89 0.09 10.44
CA SER A 292 48.97 0.07 9.30
C SER A 292 47.49 0.20 9.69
N TRP A 293 47.15 -0.15 10.93
CA TRP A 293 45.78 -0.16 11.44
C TRP A 293 45.06 1.20 11.26
N LEU A 294 45.75 2.30 11.56
CA LEU A 294 45.17 3.63 11.54
C LEU A 294 44.91 4.09 10.10
N LYS A 295 45.77 3.68 9.16
CA LYS A 295 45.58 3.96 7.73
C LYS A 295 44.37 3.20 7.18
N ILE A 296 44.20 1.93 7.56
CA ILE A 296 43.01 1.15 7.22
C ILE A 296 41.75 1.84 7.74
N LEU A 297 41.72 2.21 9.03
CA LEU A 297 40.58 2.92 9.62
C LEU A 297 40.28 4.26 8.95
N LYS A 298 41.32 5.03 8.61
CA LYS A 298 41.16 6.30 7.89
C LYS A 298 40.57 6.07 6.49
N GLY A 299 41.06 5.07 5.77
CA GLY A 299 40.53 4.67 4.47
C GLY A 299 39.05 4.27 4.55
N MET A 300 38.71 3.39 5.49
CA MET A 300 37.33 2.96 5.73
C MET A 300 36.42 4.12 6.15
N ASN A 301 36.88 5.04 7.00
CA ASN A 301 36.12 6.25 7.38
C ASN A 301 35.91 7.20 6.19
N SER A 302 36.88 7.29 5.29
CA SER A 302 36.75 8.14 4.09
C SER A 302 35.72 7.62 3.09
N ASP A 303 35.54 6.30 3.03
CA ASP A 303 34.59 5.61 2.13
C ASP A 303 33.30 5.16 2.86
N SER A 304 33.14 5.50 4.14
CA SER A 304 31.92 5.18 4.88
C SER A 304 30.75 6.04 4.38
N PHE A 305 29.60 5.40 4.21
CA PHE A 305 28.36 6.05 3.77
C PHE A 305 27.10 5.54 4.49
N CYS A 306 27.20 4.45 5.27
CA CYS A 306 26.10 3.94 6.08
C CYS A 306 26.47 3.80 7.57
N LEU A 307 25.47 3.57 8.41
CA LEU A 307 25.64 3.35 9.84
C LEU A 307 26.40 2.05 10.11
N GLY A 308 26.18 1.02 9.28
CA GLY A 308 26.93 -0.25 9.34
C GLY A 308 28.44 -0.04 9.25
N ASP A 309 28.90 0.84 8.35
CA ASP A 309 30.31 1.21 8.24
C ASP A 309 30.81 1.88 9.52
N THR A 310 30.04 2.84 10.03
CA THR A 310 30.41 3.63 11.22
C THR A 310 30.50 2.74 12.46
N LEU A 311 29.58 1.79 12.60
CA LEU A 311 29.55 0.79 13.66
C LEU A 311 30.73 -0.16 13.60
N LEU A 312 31.11 -0.60 12.39
CA LEU A 312 32.30 -1.40 12.20
C LEU A 312 33.57 -0.63 12.58
N ILE A 313 33.72 0.61 12.12
CA ILE A 313 34.88 1.44 12.45
C ILE A 313 34.96 1.62 13.97
N SER A 314 33.84 1.92 14.64
CA SER A 314 33.77 1.98 16.12
C SER A 314 34.27 0.69 16.77
N ARG A 315 33.88 -0.47 16.25
CA ARG A 315 34.37 -1.76 16.75
C ARG A 315 35.88 -1.91 16.56
N LEU A 316 36.38 -1.59 15.37
CA LEU A 316 37.80 -1.75 15.02
C LEU A 316 38.71 -0.75 15.74
N VAL A 317 38.21 0.44 16.05
CA VAL A 317 38.90 1.40 16.92
C VAL A 317 39.23 0.77 18.28
N ASN A 318 38.31 -0.04 18.82
CA ASN A 318 38.42 -0.63 20.15
C ASN A 318 39.10 -2.02 20.19
N VAL A 319 39.82 -2.42 19.13
CA VAL A 319 40.68 -3.61 19.16
C VAL A 319 41.87 -3.35 20.09
N ASP A 320 42.41 -4.41 20.71
CA ASP A 320 43.51 -4.38 21.69
C ASP A 320 44.91 -4.03 21.11
N ILE A 321 44.94 -3.13 20.12
CA ILE A 321 46.17 -2.60 19.52
C ILE A 321 47.09 -1.94 20.57
N PRO A 322 46.62 -1.16 21.57
CA PRO A 322 47.49 -0.61 22.60
C PRO A 322 48.27 -1.68 23.38
N LYS A 323 47.61 -2.79 23.71
CA LYS A 323 48.23 -3.92 24.42
C LYS A 323 49.30 -4.58 23.55
N ALA A 324 49.04 -4.72 22.26
CA ALA A 324 50.02 -5.23 21.30
C ALA A 324 51.27 -4.33 21.23
N TYR A 325 51.11 -3.01 21.18
CA TYR A 325 52.25 -2.08 21.24
C TYR A 325 53.04 -2.17 22.55
N LYS A 326 52.37 -2.29 23.71
CA LYS A 326 53.04 -2.46 25.01
C LYS A 326 53.90 -3.72 25.04
N ASN A 327 53.40 -4.82 24.49
CA ASN A 327 54.15 -6.08 24.39
C ASN A 327 55.41 -5.96 23.52
N LEU A 328 55.42 -5.06 22.53
CA LEU A 328 56.58 -4.74 21.69
C LEU A 328 57.48 -3.64 22.28
N GLY A 329 57.25 -3.19 23.52
CA GLY A 329 58.00 -2.08 24.13
C GLY A 329 57.70 -0.70 23.54
N CYS A 330 56.68 -0.57 22.69
CA CYS A 330 56.31 0.67 22.00
C CYS A 330 55.33 1.53 22.83
N SER A 331 55.74 1.94 24.03
CA SER A 331 54.87 2.65 25.00
C SER A 331 54.27 3.96 24.47
N ARG A 332 55.00 4.69 23.63
CA ARG A 332 54.52 5.97 23.04
C ARG A 332 53.38 5.73 22.04
N GLN A 333 53.51 4.71 21.18
CA GLN A 333 52.48 4.31 20.23
C GLN A 333 51.24 3.76 20.94
N ALA A 334 51.44 3.01 22.03
CA ALA A 334 50.35 2.53 22.88
C ALA A 334 49.53 3.69 23.46
N ALA A 335 50.19 4.64 24.14
CA ALA A 335 49.53 5.81 24.73
C ALA A 335 48.80 6.67 23.68
N ARG A 336 49.40 6.84 22.50
CA ARG A 336 48.76 7.55 21.37
C ARG A 336 47.51 6.83 20.87
N THR A 337 47.54 5.50 20.82
CA THR A 337 46.41 4.67 20.40
C THR A 337 45.27 4.73 21.44
N GLU A 338 45.60 4.71 22.74
CA GLU A 338 44.63 4.88 23.82
C GLU A 338 43.95 6.25 23.76
N LEU A 339 44.73 7.32 23.54
CA LEU A 339 44.18 8.67 23.35
C LEU A 339 43.25 8.74 22.13
N PHE A 340 43.58 8.06 21.03
CA PHE A 340 42.69 7.98 19.87
C PHE A 340 41.37 7.29 20.22
N GLN A 341 41.44 6.13 20.86
CA GLN A 341 40.26 5.36 21.29
C GLN A 341 39.36 6.21 22.19
N GLU A 342 39.94 6.93 23.15
CA GLU A 342 39.20 7.82 24.05
C GLU A 342 38.49 8.95 23.27
N LEU A 343 39.22 9.67 22.41
CA LEU A 343 38.68 10.78 21.62
C LEU A 343 37.59 10.32 20.65
N TYR A 344 37.78 9.15 20.02
CA TYR A 344 36.79 8.55 19.13
C TYR A 344 35.53 8.15 19.90
N ASN A 345 35.66 7.41 21.01
CA ASN A 345 34.53 6.96 21.82
C ASN A 345 33.75 8.13 22.43
N LYS A 346 34.43 9.20 22.84
CA LYS A 346 33.80 10.45 23.29
C LYS A 346 33.01 11.11 22.17
N THR A 347 33.56 11.13 20.96
CA THR A 347 32.90 11.66 19.77
C THR A 347 31.65 10.86 19.43
N GLU A 348 31.75 9.53 19.39
CA GLU A 348 30.63 8.63 19.12
C GLU A 348 29.49 8.84 20.13
N LYS A 349 29.79 8.75 21.44
CA LYS A 349 28.80 8.96 22.50
C LYS A 349 28.12 10.33 22.44
N SER A 350 28.83 11.36 21.99
CA SER A 350 28.26 12.72 21.89
C SER A 350 27.30 12.90 20.71
N ILE A 351 27.45 12.11 19.65
CA ILE A 351 26.58 12.18 18.47
C ILE A 351 25.43 11.19 18.61
N TRP A 352 25.71 10.01 19.18
CA TRP A 352 24.79 8.90 19.26
C TRP A 352 24.83 8.27 20.66
N PRO A 353 24.29 8.98 21.68
CA PRO A 353 24.37 8.58 23.09
C PRO A 353 23.57 7.32 23.42
N GLU A 354 22.55 6.99 22.62
CA GLU A 354 21.53 5.99 22.89
C GLU A 354 21.64 4.72 22.02
N ARG A 355 22.86 4.26 21.72
CA ARG A 355 23.12 3.02 20.96
C ARG A 355 22.49 1.76 21.58
N LYS A 356 21.98 1.81 22.82
CA LYS A 356 21.45 0.66 23.59
C LYS A 356 20.10 0.85 24.27
N THR A 357 19.51 2.05 24.27
CA THR A 357 18.25 2.26 25.01
C THR A 357 17.06 1.81 24.18
N VAL A 358 16.35 0.81 24.71
CA VAL A 358 15.02 0.43 24.24
C VAL A 358 14.16 1.69 24.28
N VAL A 359 13.64 2.09 23.12
CA VAL A 359 12.70 3.20 23.01
C VAL A 359 11.66 3.08 24.11
N SER A 360 11.49 4.14 24.92
CA SER A 360 10.50 4.10 26.00
C SER A 360 9.14 3.68 25.42
N ASN A 361 8.44 2.75 26.11
CA ASN A 361 7.16 2.22 25.64
C ASN A 361 6.11 3.31 25.34
N LYS A 362 6.27 4.50 25.93
CA LYS A 362 5.39 5.66 25.70
C LYS A 362 5.58 6.30 24.32
N GLY A 363 6.81 6.33 23.79
CA GLY A 363 7.10 6.84 22.44
C GLY A 363 6.67 5.88 21.33
N ARG A 364 6.80 4.56 21.57
CA ARG A 364 6.43 3.52 20.59
C ARG A 364 4.97 3.58 20.14
N LYS A 365 4.05 4.01 21.00
CA LYS A 365 2.62 4.13 20.64
C LYS A 365 2.34 5.12 19.52
N HIS A 366 3.25 6.06 19.31
CA HIS A 366 3.15 7.09 18.29
C HIS A 366 3.97 6.76 17.04
N PHE A 367 4.64 5.61 17.00
CA PHE A 367 5.44 5.20 15.84
C PHE A 367 4.56 4.52 14.83
N GLY A 368 4.61 5.01 13.60
CA GLY A 368 4.09 4.29 12.45
C GLY A 368 4.82 2.96 12.25
N PHE A 369 4.24 2.12 11.39
CA PHE A 369 4.85 0.87 10.96
C PHE A 369 6.23 1.07 10.32
N LEU A 370 6.43 2.09 9.48
CA LEU A 370 7.71 2.30 8.80
C LEU A 370 8.76 2.82 9.78
N VAL A 371 8.40 3.74 10.68
CA VAL A 371 9.31 4.19 11.76
C VAL A 371 9.70 3.02 12.67
N GLU A 372 8.73 2.20 13.08
CA GLU A 372 9.03 1.04 13.92
C GLU A 372 9.89 0.00 13.19
N THR A 373 9.61 -0.26 11.91
CA THR A 373 10.37 -1.24 11.12
C THR A 373 11.79 -0.78 10.83
N PHE A 374 11.98 0.49 10.48
CA PHE A 374 13.27 0.95 9.93
C PHE A 374 14.11 1.79 10.90
N LEU A 375 13.52 2.45 11.89
CA LEU A 375 14.25 3.30 12.83
C LEU A 375 14.44 2.66 14.21
N SER A 376 13.73 1.57 14.54
CA SER A 376 13.91 0.90 15.83
C SER A 376 15.32 0.34 16.03
N GLU A 377 15.97 -0.07 14.94
CA GLU A 377 17.33 -0.63 14.96
C GLU A 377 18.43 0.44 14.98
N ILE A 378 18.15 1.65 14.47
CA ILE A 378 19.10 2.78 14.46
C ILE A 378 19.21 3.42 15.88
N GLY A 379 18.28 3.12 16.79
CA GLY A 379 18.26 3.76 18.11
C GLY A 379 18.04 5.28 18.02
N GLY A 380 17.88 5.95 19.16
CA GLY A 380 17.68 7.41 19.16
C GLY A 380 16.26 7.84 18.84
N ALA A 381 15.24 7.08 19.27
CA ALA A 381 13.86 7.57 19.33
C ALA A 381 13.71 8.90 20.09
N SER A 382 14.61 9.18 21.03
CA SER A 382 14.72 10.46 21.74
C SER A 382 15.14 11.63 20.84
N LEU A 383 15.78 11.36 19.70
CA LEU A 383 16.18 12.35 18.70
C LEU A 383 15.01 12.76 17.79
N LEU A 384 13.92 11.98 17.79
CA LEU A 384 12.75 12.24 16.97
C LEU A 384 11.74 13.07 17.74
N SER A 385 11.41 14.26 17.22
CA SER A 385 10.28 15.00 17.77
C SER A 385 8.96 14.34 17.38
N THR A 386 7.92 14.52 18.20
CA THR A 386 6.56 14.06 17.86
C THR A 386 6.04 14.68 16.56
N SER A 387 6.56 15.85 16.18
CA SER A 387 6.24 16.54 14.93
C SER A 387 6.90 15.90 13.70
N ASP A 388 8.12 15.37 13.83
CA ASP A 388 8.79 14.68 12.72
C ASP A 388 8.08 13.37 12.38
N ILE A 389 7.59 12.67 13.40
CA ILE A 389 6.85 11.40 13.25
C ILE A 389 5.42 11.65 12.74
N ALA A 390 4.86 12.84 12.93
CA ALA A 390 3.49 13.15 12.51
C ALA A 390 3.30 13.06 10.98
N ILE A 391 4.28 13.52 10.20
CA ILE A 391 4.24 13.44 8.74
C ILE A 391 4.25 11.98 8.28
N GLU A 392 5.08 11.16 8.92
CA GLU A 392 5.18 9.74 8.60
C GLU A 392 3.88 9.00 8.96
N ARG A 393 3.31 9.25 10.15
CA ARG A 393 1.98 8.69 10.48
C ARG A 393 0.95 9.07 9.43
N GLU A 394 0.84 10.35 9.10
CA GLU A 394 -0.11 10.82 8.09
C GLU A 394 0.10 10.17 6.72
N LEU A 395 1.34 9.88 6.35
CA LEU A 395 1.69 9.16 5.13
C LEU A 395 1.13 7.72 5.17
N GLU A 396 1.36 7.00 6.27
CA GLU A 396 0.83 5.65 6.44
C GLU A 396 -0.70 5.61 6.42
N TYR A 397 -1.36 6.54 7.12
CA TYR A 397 -2.81 6.67 7.08
C TYR A 397 -3.32 6.97 5.67
N THR A 398 -2.63 7.83 4.93
CA THR A 398 -3.00 8.17 3.53
C THR A 398 -2.89 6.94 2.63
N VAL A 399 -1.82 6.14 2.79
CA VAL A 399 -1.64 4.87 2.07
C VAL A 399 -2.73 3.87 2.45
N LEU A 400 -3.03 3.71 3.74
CA LEU A 400 -4.09 2.82 4.20
C LEU A 400 -5.46 3.24 3.66
N GLU A 401 -5.77 4.55 3.65
CA GLU A 401 -6.99 5.09 3.04
C GLU A 401 -7.05 4.79 1.54
N ARG A 402 -5.92 4.88 0.82
CA ARG A 402 -5.85 4.52 -0.60
C ARG A 402 -6.15 3.03 -0.83
N TYR A 403 -5.58 2.15 0.01
CA TYR A 403 -5.90 0.72 -0.01
C TYR A 403 -7.38 0.44 0.32
N ALA A 404 -7.93 1.14 1.31
CA ALA A 404 -9.34 1.03 1.69
C ALA A 404 -10.26 1.48 0.53
N VAL A 405 -9.97 2.60 -0.12
CA VAL A 405 -10.71 3.06 -1.31
C VAL A 405 -10.66 2.04 -2.44
N ASN A 406 -9.50 1.45 -2.70
CA ASN A 406 -9.36 0.40 -3.70
C ASN A 406 -10.17 -0.85 -3.34
N ALA A 407 -10.16 -1.27 -2.07
CA ALA A 407 -11.00 -2.36 -1.60
C ALA A 407 -12.50 -2.05 -1.80
N LEU A 408 -12.93 -0.82 -1.51
CA LEU A 408 -14.33 -0.38 -1.71
C LEU A 408 -14.73 -0.44 -3.18
N ILE A 409 -13.85 0.00 -4.09
CA ILE A 409 -14.05 -0.10 -5.55
C ILE A 409 -14.19 -1.57 -5.98
N ILE A 410 -13.33 -2.46 -5.49
CA ILE A 410 -13.41 -3.91 -5.76
C ILE A 410 -14.74 -4.48 -5.25
N PHE A 411 -15.18 -4.08 -4.05
CA PHE A 411 -16.49 -4.47 -3.52
C PHE A 411 -17.63 -3.99 -4.42
N PHE A 412 -17.63 -2.73 -4.87
CA PHE A 412 -18.66 -2.24 -5.79
C PHE A 412 -18.64 -2.98 -7.13
N LEU A 413 -17.46 -3.31 -7.66
CA LEU A 413 -17.35 -4.12 -8.86
C LEU A 413 -17.96 -5.50 -8.65
N PHE A 414 -17.67 -6.14 -7.52
CA PHE A 414 -18.26 -7.44 -7.16
C PHE A 414 -19.79 -7.38 -7.06
N PHE A 415 -20.34 -6.38 -6.37
CA PHE A 415 -21.80 -6.19 -6.28
C PHE A 415 -22.45 -5.83 -7.61
N MET A 416 -21.75 -5.09 -8.46
CA MET A 416 -22.18 -4.80 -9.82
C MET A 416 -22.28 -6.10 -10.64
N ILE A 417 -21.26 -6.97 -10.57
CA ILE A 417 -21.26 -8.28 -11.25
C ILE A 417 -22.41 -9.16 -10.73
N ILE A 418 -22.59 -9.26 -9.40
CA ILE A 418 -23.74 -9.98 -8.81
C ILE A 418 -25.06 -9.43 -9.34
N SER A 419 -25.20 -8.11 -9.41
CA SER A 419 -26.41 -7.46 -9.90
C SER A 419 -26.67 -7.77 -11.38
N ILE A 420 -25.62 -7.83 -12.21
CA ILE A 420 -25.71 -8.25 -13.62
C ILE A 420 -26.16 -9.72 -13.70
N VAL A 421 -25.50 -10.63 -12.97
CA VAL A 421 -25.81 -12.06 -12.97
C VAL A 421 -27.24 -12.32 -12.50
N LEU A 422 -27.67 -11.67 -11.42
CA LEU A 422 -29.06 -11.75 -10.94
C LEU A 422 -30.03 -11.23 -12.00
N SER A 423 -29.74 -10.09 -12.63
CA SER A 423 -30.61 -9.55 -13.69
C SER A 423 -30.74 -10.52 -14.87
N ILE A 424 -29.64 -11.16 -15.29
CA ILE A 424 -29.65 -12.17 -16.37
C ILE A 424 -30.42 -13.42 -15.94
N PHE A 425 -30.14 -13.95 -14.74
CA PHE A 425 -30.80 -15.13 -14.19
C PHE A 425 -32.33 -14.96 -14.13
N TYR A 426 -32.81 -13.81 -13.66
CA TYR A 426 -34.24 -13.53 -13.62
C TYR A 426 -34.86 -13.35 -15.02
N ARG A 427 -34.11 -12.84 -16.00
CA ARG A 427 -34.59 -12.74 -17.39
C ARG A 427 -34.71 -14.10 -18.07
N ILE A 428 -33.74 -14.99 -17.86
CA ILE A 428 -33.73 -16.33 -18.47
C ILE A 428 -34.80 -17.22 -17.84
N SER A 429 -34.96 -17.16 -16.51
CA SER A 429 -35.84 -18.09 -15.79
C SER A 429 -37.33 -17.91 -16.09
N LYS A 430 -37.80 -16.73 -16.53
CA LYS A 430 -39.22 -16.49 -16.87
C LYS A 430 -39.38 -15.54 -18.07
N ALA A 431 -39.67 -16.12 -19.24
CA ALA A 431 -39.67 -15.51 -20.58
C ALA A 431 -40.70 -14.40 -20.87
N THR A 432 -41.48 -13.94 -19.89
CA THR A 432 -42.68 -13.12 -20.14
C THR A 432 -42.68 -11.74 -19.50
N VAL A 433 -41.59 -11.31 -18.85
CA VAL A 433 -41.63 -10.04 -18.10
C VAL A 433 -41.14 -8.87 -18.96
N PRO A 434 -42.03 -7.95 -19.40
CA PRO A 434 -41.63 -6.80 -20.19
C PRO A 434 -40.68 -5.89 -19.42
N ALA A 435 -39.79 -5.26 -20.17
CA ALA A 435 -38.56 -4.64 -19.75
C ALA A 435 -38.70 -3.66 -18.56
N VAL A 436 -38.04 -4.03 -17.45
CA VAL A 436 -37.33 -3.19 -16.46
C VAL A 436 -37.96 -1.81 -16.20
N LEU A 437 -38.63 -1.67 -15.06
CA LEU A 437 -38.98 -0.39 -14.45
C LEU A 437 -37.69 0.37 -14.12
N ILE A 438 -37.23 1.25 -15.01
CA ILE A 438 -36.01 2.01 -14.74
C ILE A 438 -36.33 2.97 -13.60
N SER A 439 -35.51 2.97 -12.53
CA SER A 439 -35.63 4.00 -11.51
C SER A 439 -35.46 5.37 -12.16
N SER A 440 -36.32 6.33 -11.81
CA SER A 440 -36.14 7.69 -12.31
C SER A 440 -34.74 8.20 -11.99
N PHE A 441 -34.15 8.99 -12.90
CA PHE A 441 -32.80 9.52 -12.74
C PHE A 441 -32.60 10.25 -11.40
N LYS A 442 -33.64 11.00 -10.96
CA LYS A 442 -33.68 11.68 -9.65
C LYS A 442 -33.49 10.71 -8.50
N GLU A 443 -34.13 9.54 -8.56
CA GLU A 443 -34.00 8.52 -7.51
C GLU A 443 -32.67 7.78 -7.62
N SER A 444 -32.12 7.54 -8.82
CA SER A 444 -30.76 7.02 -8.97
C SER A 444 -29.71 7.96 -8.36
N ILE A 445 -29.82 9.27 -8.60
CA ILE A 445 -28.98 10.29 -7.95
C ILE A 445 -29.15 10.25 -6.44
N LYS A 446 -30.37 10.11 -5.94
CA LYS A 446 -30.64 10.04 -4.51
C LYS A 446 -30.04 8.79 -3.87
N ILE A 447 -30.13 7.64 -4.55
CA ILE A 447 -29.49 6.39 -4.10
C ILE A 447 -27.97 6.56 -4.10
N LEU A 448 -27.37 7.13 -5.15
CA LEU A 448 -25.93 7.39 -5.20
C LEU A 448 -25.49 8.37 -4.10
N GLY A 449 -26.20 9.49 -3.98
CA GLY A 449 -25.89 10.57 -3.04
C GLY A 449 -26.02 10.15 -1.58
N ILE A 450 -27.18 9.60 -1.21
CA ILE A 450 -27.46 9.20 0.18
C ILE A 450 -26.84 7.83 0.49
N GLY A 451 -26.92 6.88 -0.44
CA GLY A 451 -26.47 5.50 -0.24
C GLY A 451 -24.96 5.32 -0.29
N VAL A 452 -24.25 6.11 -1.11
CA VAL A 452 -22.80 5.94 -1.32
C VAL A 452 -22.02 7.17 -0.90
N ILE A 453 -22.29 8.33 -1.52
CA ILE A 453 -21.45 9.54 -1.37
C ILE A 453 -21.47 10.04 0.08
N LEU A 454 -22.65 10.11 0.69
CA LEU A 454 -22.79 10.62 2.06
C LEU A 454 -22.04 9.75 3.08
N PRO A 455 -22.23 8.41 3.16
CA PRO A 455 -21.45 7.57 4.07
C PRO A 455 -19.93 7.68 3.84
N VAL A 456 -19.48 7.68 2.59
CA VAL A 456 -18.05 7.79 2.25
C VAL A 456 -17.50 9.14 2.70
N THR A 457 -18.23 10.22 2.46
CA THR A 457 -17.86 11.58 2.89
C THR A 457 -17.80 11.68 4.41
N VAL A 458 -18.80 11.14 5.11
CA VAL A 458 -18.84 11.09 6.58
C VAL A 458 -17.64 10.32 7.12
N TYR A 459 -17.30 9.17 6.53
CA TYR A 459 -16.11 8.40 6.90
C TYR A 459 -14.82 9.21 6.75
N PHE A 460 -14.62 9.90 5.61
CA PHE A 460 -13.42 10.70 5.39
C PHE A 460 -13.34 11.93 6.30
N ILE A 461 -14.46 12.58 6.60
CA ILE A 461 -14.48 13.68 7.56
C ILE A 461 -14.14 13.13 8.96
N TYR A 462 -14.81 12.05 9.37
CA TYR A 462 -14.59 11.39 10.65
C TYR A 462 -13.14 10.93 10.81
N SER A 463 -12.56 10.29 9.78
CA SER A 463 -11.19 9.76 9.83
C SER A 463 -10.16 10.88 10.00
N LYS A 464 -10.47 12.12 9.64
CA LYS A 464 -9.57 13.29 9.72
C LYS A 464 -9.72 14.08 11.03
N LEU A 465 -10.79 13.88 11.79
CA LEU A 465 -10.96 14.53 13.09
C LEU A 465 -9.94 13.95 14.08
N THR A 466 -9.01 14.80 14.57
CA THR A 466 -7.84 14.39 15.36
C THR A 466 -8.20 13.55 16.59
N ASN A 467 -9.28 13.90 17.30
CA ASN A 467 -9.67 13.23 18.54
C ASN A 467 -10.42 11.91 18.33
N CYS A 468 -10.99 11.71 17.14
CA CYS A 468 -11.85 10.54 16.85
C CYS A 468 -11.18 9.54 15.92
N GLY A 469 -10.37 10.01 14.97
CA GLY A 469 -9.66 9.18 14.01
C GLY A 469 -8.39 8.51 14.55
N LEU A 470 -7.98 8.84 15.78
CA LEU A 470 -6.82 8.27 16.47
C LEU A 470 -5.49 8.43 15.71
N ARG A 471 -5.38 9.41 14.80
CA ARG A 471 -4.17 9.65 13.98
C ARG A 471 -2.95 10.10 14.77
N GLU A 472 -3.15 10.45 16.05
CA GLU A 472 -2.05 10.70 16.97
C GLU A 472 -1.24 9.44 17.27
N PHE A 473 -1.84 8.25 17.12
CA PHE A 473 -1.20 6.96 17.34
C PHE A 473 -0.69 6.34 16.04
N GLY A 474 0.30 5.46 16.15
CA GLY A 474 0.80 4.68 15.03
C GLY A 474 -0.22 3.70 14.48
N ILE A 475 -0.11 3.39 13.18
CA ILE A 475 -1.00 2.43 12.51
C ILE A 475 -0.98 1.05 13.19
N ASN A 476 0.12 0.65 13.81
CA ASN A 476 0.23 -0.63 14.50
C ASN A 476 -0.77 -0.79 15.65
N HIS A 477 -1.13 0.32 16.30
CA HIS A 477 -2.14 0.35 17.37
C HIS A 477 -3.55 0.60 16.85
N THR A 478 -3.71 1.27 15.72
CA THR A 478 -5.02 1.71 15.22
C THR A 478 -5.54 0.91 14.03
N LYS A 479 -4.73 0.04 13.40
CA LYS A 479 -5.08 -0.73 12.20
C LYS A 479 -6.39 -1.50 12.34
N TYR A 480 -6.66 -2.07 13.51
CA TYR A 480 -7.90 -2.80 13.77
C TYR A 480 -9.10 -1.86 13.81
N ILE A 481 -8.97 -0.72 14.47
CA ILE A 481 -10.00 0.34 14.55
C ILE A 481 -10.33 0.87 13.15
N ILE A 482 -9.31 1.13 12.34
CA ILE A 482 -9.50 1.64 10.97
C ILE A 482 -10.16 0.57 10.10
N THR A 483 -9.72 -0.68 10.21
CA THR A 483 -10.29 -1.81 9.45
C THR A 483 -11.78 -1.99 9.77
N GLY A 484 -12.18 -1.95 11.04
CA GLY A 484 -13.60 -2.05 11.36
C GLY A 484 -14.40 -0.81 11.00
N ASN A 485 -13.85 0.40 11.10
CA ASN A 485 -14.53 1.60 10.57
C ASN A 485 -14.78 1.48 9.05
N PHE A 486 -13.84 0.89 8.31
CA PHE A 486 -13.99 0.65 6.89
C PHE A 486 -15.01 -0.46 6.57
N CYS A 487 -15.02 -1.55 7.33
CA CYS A 487 -16.03 -2.59 7.21
C CYS A 487 -17.44 -2.04 7.55
N LEU A 488 -17.56 -1.19 8.58
CA LEU A 488 -18.80 -0.50 8.93
C LEU A 488 -19.29 0.35 7.75
N LEU A 489 -18.41 1.19 7.20
CA LEU A 489 -18.71 2.00 6.02
C LEU A 489 -19.24 1.13 4.88
N THR A 490 -18.55 0.03 4.58
CA THR A 490 -18.92 -0.88 3.50
C THR A 490 -20.33 -1.46 3.71
N VAL A 491 -20.62 -1.97 4.91
CA VAL A 491 -21.94 -2.51 5.27
C VAL A 491 -23.01 -1.43 5.21
N THR A 492 -22.73 -0.23 5.73
CA THR A 492 -23.65 0.91 5.69
C THR A 492 -23.98 1.29 4.25
N VAL A 493 -22.98 1.41 3.38
CA VAL A 493 -23.18 1.76 1.97
C VAL A 493 -24.04 0.73 1.26
N ILE A 494 -23.73 -0.57 1.42
CA ILE A 494 -24.48 -1.65 0.77
C ILE A 494 -25.94 -1.65 1.25
N THR A 495 -26.13 -1.62 2.57
CA THR A 495 -27.46 -1.69 3.19
C THR A 495 -28.33 -0.50 2.79
N LEU A 496 -27.77 0.72 2.86
CA LEU A 496 -28.49 1.94 2.53
C LEU A 496 -28.82 2.02 1.05
N THR A 497 -27.90 1.60 0.18
CA THR A 497 -28.10 1.56 -1.27
C THR A 497 -29.22 0.57 -1.65
N ILE A 498 -29.16 -0.66 -1.14
CA ILE A 498 -30.18 -1.69 -1.39
C ILE A 498 -31.55 -1.24 -0.85
N ALA A 499 -31.57 -0.69 0.35
CA ALA A 499 -32.80 -0.22 0.97
C ALA A 499 -33.48 0.92 0.20
N LEU A 500 -32.71 1.93 -0.22
CA LEU A 500 -33.24 3.04 -0.99
C LEU A 500 -33.74 2.55 -2.36
N ALA A 501 -33.01 1.64 -3.01
CA ALA A 501 -33.44 1.00 -4.24
C ALA A 501 -34.75 0.22 -4.06
N LEU A 502 -34.84 -0.61 -3.02
CA LEU A 502 -36.03 -1.38 -2.69
C LEU A 502 -37.24 -0.47 -2.39
N LYS A 503 -37.06 0.56 -1.54
CA LYS A 503 -38.12 1.52 -1.20
C LYS A 503 -38.63 2.25 -2.44
N ASN A 504 -37.72 2.68 -3.30
CA ASN A 504 -38.08 3.38 -4.53
C ASN A 504 -38.84 2.47 -5.50
N ILE A 505 -38.37 1.25 -5.70
CA ILE A 505 -39.00 0.30 -6.62
C ILE A 505 -40.36 -0.18 -6.08
N VAL A 506 -40.48 -0.44 -4.79
CA VAL A 506 -41.77 -0.78 -4.17
C VAL A 506 -42.76 0.36 -4.35
N ARG A 507 -42.36 1.61 -4.07
CA ARG A 507 -43.20 2.79 -4.31
C ARG A 507 -43.62 2.88 -5.79
N ARG A 508 -42.67 2.70 -6.71
CA ARG A 508 -42.97 2.73 -8.15
C ARG A 508 -43.93 1.62 -8.56
N CYS A 509 -43.78 0.41 -8.02
CA CYS A 509 -44.70 -0.70 -8.28
C CYS A 509 -46.10 -0.45 -7.69
N GLN A 510 -46.20 0.24 -6.55
CA GLN A 510 -47.47 0.66 -5.95
C GLN A 510 -48.14 1.74 -6.81
N ASP A 511 -47.38 2.75 -7.24
CA ASP A 511 -47.86 3.81 -8.13
C ASP A 511 -48.42 3.23 -9.45
N LEU A 512 -47.81 2.15 -9.94
CA LEU A 512 -48.21 1.45 -11.16
C LEU A 512 -49.25 0.34 -10.93
N GLY A 513 -49.72 0.13 -9.71
CA GLY A 513 -50.73 -0.88 -9.37
C GLY A 513 -50.30 -2.33 -9.59
N ILE A 514 -49.00 -2.62 -9.65
CA ILE A 514 -48.43 -3.96 -9.91
C ILE A 514 -48.48 -4.84 -8.64
N VAL A 515 -48.42 -4.23 -7.46
CA VAL A 515 -48.26 -4.91 -6.17
C VAL A 515 -49.38 -4.51 -5.20
N SER A 516 -50.10 -5.50 -4.68
CA SER A 516 -51.02 -5.37 -3.54
C SER A 516 -50.25 -5.31 -2.21
N ASP A 517 -50.86 -4.78 -1.14
CA ASP A 517 -50.31 -4.44 0.19
C ASP A 517 -49.41 -5.48 0.92
N GLU A 518 -49.16 -6.65 0.33
CA GLU A 518 -48.43 -7.77 0.91
C GLU A 518 -46.90 -7.59 0.96
N ILE A 519 -46.31 -6.69 0.17
CA ILE A 519 -44.86 -6.40 0.27
C ILE A 519 -44.64 -5.35 1.36
N ASN A 520 -45.10 -5.67 2.56
CA ASN A 520 -44.74 -4.94 3.75
C ASN A 520 -43.33 -5.41 4.11
N VAL A 521 -42.30 -4.68 3.65
CA VAL A 521 -40.94 -4.83 4.16
C VAL A 521 -41.03 -4.53 5.65
N SER A 522 -41.25 -5.59 6.45
CA SER A 522 -41.77 -5.40 7.79
C SER A 522 -40.78 -4.56 8.58
N LYS A 523 -41.29 -3.71 9.48
CA LYS A 523 -40.42 -2.97 10.43
C LYS A 523 -39.43 -3.92 11.13
N ARG A 524 -39.81 -5.20 11.31
CA ARG A 524 -38.99 -6.28 11.86
C ARG A 524 -37.78 -6.64 10.99
N ASP A 525 -37.89 -6.65 9.66
CA ASP A 525 -36.74 -6.89 8.77
C ASP A 525 -35.73 -5.76 8.94
N TRP A 526 -36.18 -4.51 8.87
CA TRP A 526 -35.36 -3.32 9.11
C TRP A 526 -34.71 -3.28 10.50
N TRP A 527 -35.45 -3.73 11.52
CA TRP A 527 -34.93 -3.84 12.88
C TRP A 527 -33.86 -4.92 13.00
N LEU A 528 -34.01 -6.06 12.31
CA LEU A 528 -33.00 -7.11 12.23
C LEU A 528 -31.71 -6.62 11.56
N TRP A 529 -31.83 -5.81 10.49
CA TRP A 529 -30.68 -5.17 9.85
C TRP A 529 -29.99 -4.16 10.75
N GLY A 530 -30.76 -3.31 11.44
CA GLY A 530 -30.24 -2.37 12.42
C GLY A 530 -29.58 -3.08 13.60
N MET A 531 -30.16 -4.18 14.08
CA MET A 531 -29.63 -4.97 15.18
C MET A 531 -28.36 -5.72 14.78
N LEU A 532 -28.28 -6.29 13.58
CA LEU A 532 -27.06 -6.91 13.07
C LEU A 532 -25.93 -5.87 12.92
N ALA A 533 -26.23 -4.69 12.40
CA ALA A 533 -25.27 -3.60 12.33
C ALA A 533 -24.83 -3.11 13.72
N ALA A 534 -25.76 -3.02 14.68
CA ALA A 534 -25.49 -2.63 16.06
C ALA A 534 -24.70 -3.69 16.84
N LEU A 535 -25.00 -4.98 16.66
CA LEU A 535 -24.28 -6.10 17.28
C LEU A 535 -22.84 -6.16 16.74
N TRP A 536 -22.68 -5.86 15.46
CA TRP A 536 -21.38 -5.74 14.79
C TRP A 536 -20.58 -4.54 15.30
N LEU A 537 -21.23 -3.38 15.50
CA LEU A 537 -20.65 -2.20 16.16
C LEU A 537 -20.24 -2.49 17.61
N LEU A 538 -21.09 -3.18 18.38
CA LEU A 538 -20.82 -3.54 19.77
C LEU A 538 -19.64 -4.51 19.90
N THR A 539 -19.61 -5.58 19.10
CA THR A 539 -18.46 -6.52 19.11
C THR A 539 -17.14 -5.85 18.76
N PHE A 540 -17.18 -4.75 18.01
CA PHE A 540 -16.00 -3.96 17.65
C PHE A 540 -15.54 -2.97 18.73
N MET A 541 -16.47 -2.34 19.45
CA MET A 541 -16.13 -1.42 20.55
C MET A 541 -15.45 -2.12 21.74
N PHE A 542 -15.58 -3.45 21.86
CA PHE A 542 -15.04 -4.22 22.99
C PHE A 542 -13.74 -4.99 22.69
N THR A 543 -13.13 -4.86 21.50
CA THR A 543 -11.88 -5.59 21.21
C THR A 543 -10.64 -4.87 21.75
N ASN A 544 -10.10 -5.38 22.86
CA ASN A 544 -8.70 -5.17 23.25
C ASN A 544 -7.75 -5.98 22.31
N ASP A 545 -6.48 -5.57 22.28
CA ASP A 545 -5.43 -5.92 21.28
C ASP A 545 -5.30 -7.40 20.84
N THR A 546 -5.79 -8.38 21.60
CA THR A 546 -5.67 -9.82 21.31
C THR A 546 -6.88 -10.44 20.58
N PHE A 547 -8.01 -9.74 20.46
CA PHE A 547 -9.27 -10.31 19.94
C PHE A 547 -9.56 -9.99 18.45
N SER A 548 -8.61 -9.40 17.74
CA SER A 548 -8.82 -8.73 16.45
C SER A 548 -8.90 -9.65 15.22
N ILE A 549 -8.15 -10.77 15.22
CA ILE A 549 -8.22 -11.75 14.11
C ILE A 549 -9.53 -12.55 14.19
N GLY A 550 -9.94 -12.94 15.40
CA GLY A 550 -11.19 -13.65 15.64
C GLY A 550 -12.41 -12.83 15.20
N THR A 551 -12.41 -11.52 15.44
CA THR A 551 -13.48 -10.62 15.01
C THR A 551 -13.48 -10.36 13.51
N ALA A 552 -12.32 -10.22 12.87
CA ALA A 552 -12.24 -10.14 11.42
C ALA A 552 -12.79 -11.41 10.74
N CYS A 553 -12.38 -12.60 11.19
CA CYS A 553 -12.89 -13.88 10.67
C CYS A 553 -14.40 -14.04 10.93
N LEU A 554 -14.88 -13.69 12.13
CA LEU A 554 -16.30 -13.73 12.47
C LEU A 554 -17.09 -12.76 11.58
N SER A 555 -16.58 -11.57 11.33
CA SER A 555 -17.21 -10.59 10.44
C SER A 555 -17.31 -11.08 9.00
N GLY A 556 -16.25 -11.73 8.48
CA GLY A 556 -16.25 -12.37 7.17
C GLY A 556 -17.24 -13.52 7.08
N LEU A 557 -17.32 -14.37 8.11
CA LEU A 557 -18.28 -15.47 8.19
C LEU A 557 -19.73 -14.98 8.29
N LEU A 558 -19.98 -13.90 9.04
CA LEU A 558 -21.31 -13.28 9.12
C LEU A 558 -21.72 -12.66 7.79
N LEU A 559 -20.79 -12.01 7.08
CA LEU A 559 -21.01 -11.52 5.71
C LEU A 559 -21.32 -12.67 4.74
N LEU A 560 -20.55 -13.76 4.80
CA LEU A 560 -20.77 -14.94 3.97
C LEU A 560 -22.13 -15.59 4.25
N ALA A 561 -22.45 -15.84 5.52
CA ALA A 561 -23.73 -16.40 5.96
C ALA A 561 -24.89 -15.48 5.53
N PHE A 562 -24.69 -14.17 5.62
CA PHE A 562 -25.63 -13.17 5.12
C PHE A 562 -25.91 -13.35 3.61
N PHE A 563 -24.87 -13.46 2.77
CA PHE A 563 -25.04 -13.70 1.34
C PHE A 563 -25.72 -15.02 1.02
N VAL A 564 -25.40 -16.09 1.77
CA VAL A 564 -26.03 -17.41 1.61
C VAL A 564 -27.52 -17.33 1.95
N LEU A 565 -27.89 -16.69 3.06
CA LEU A 565 -29.29 -16.52 3.46
C LEU A 565 -30.06 -15.63 2.46
N LEU A 566 -29.43 -14.56 1.96
CA LEU A 566 -30.00 -13.72 0.92
C LEU A 566 -30.26 -14.54 -0.36
N PHE A 567 -29.29 -15.36 -0.79
CA PHE A 567 -29.40 -16.23 -1.96
C PHE A 567 -30.50 -17.30 -1.80
N LEU A 568 -30.59 -17.93 -0.62
CA LEU A 568 -31.64 -18.91 -0.31
C LEU A 568 -33.03 -18.27 -0.29
N LYS A 569 -33.16 -17.06 0.27
CA LYS A 569 -34.41 -16.28 0.24
C LYS A 569 -34.80 -15.89 -1.19
N ILE A 570 -33.81 -15.51 -1.99
CA ILE A 570 -33.96 -15.20 -3.43
C ILE A 570 -34.53 -16.38 -4.22
N ARG A 571 -34.10 -17.61 -3.94
CA ARG A 571 -34.61 -18.82 -4.62
C ARG A 571 -36.09 -19.12 -4.36
N ARG A 572 -36.68 -18.62 -3.27
CA ARG A 572 -38.06 -18.92 -2.86
C ARG A 572 -39.07 -17.84 -3.25
N LEU A 573 -38.69 -16.90 -4.12
CA LEU A 573 -39.52 -15.76 -4.47
C LEU A 573 -40.63 -16.12 -5.45
N SER A 574 -41.81 -15.54 -5.22
CA SER A 574 -42.96 -15.60 -6.12
C SER A 574 -42.70 -14.83 -7.43
N GLU A 575 -43.50 -15.09 -8.48
CA GLU A 575 -43.34 -14.42 -9.79
C GLU A 575 -43.38 -12.89 -9.70
N LYS A 576 -44.29 -12.33 -8.90
CA LYS A 576 -44.40 -10.88 -8.71
C LYS A 576 -43.18 -10.30 -8.01
N GLN A 577 -42.60 -11.04 -7.07
CA GLN A 577 -41.36 -10.64 -6.40
C GLN A 577 -40.18 -10.66 -7.39
N ASN A 578 -40.11 -11.63 -8.30
CA ASN A 578 -39.02 -11.70 -9.29
C ASN A 578 -38.92 -10.44 -10.17
N LEU A 579 -40.05 -9.86 -10.59
CA LEU A 579 -40.06 -8.59 -11.33
C LEU A 579 -39.40 -7.46 -10.53
N ILE A 580 -39.71 -7.36 -9.23
CA ILE A 580 -39.16 -6.35 -8.33
C ILE A 580 -37.66 -6.54 -8.16
N TYR A 581 -37.21 -7.76 -7.86
CA TYR A 581 -35.79 -8.03 -7.65
C TYR A 581 -34.95 -7.92 -8.93
N CYS A 582 -35.49 -8.31 -10.09
CA CYS A 582 -34.84 -8.08 -11.38
C CYS A 582 -34.64 -6.58 -11.65
N THR A 583 -35.65 -5.78 -11.31
CA THR A 583 -35.61 -4.32 -11.43
C THR A 583 -34.57 -3.71 -10.49
N ILE A 584 -34.55 -4.15 -9.21
CA ILE A 584 -33.56 -3.72 -8.22
C ILE A 584 -32.16 -4.02 -8.74
N ALA A 585 -31.90 -5.27 -9.11
CA ALA A 585 -30.60 -5.70 -9.61
C ALA A 585 -30.17 -4.86 -10.82
N SER A 586 -31.04 -4.67 -11.81
CA SER A 586 -30.71 -3.84 -12.98
C SER A 586 -30.44 -2.37 -12.64
N SER A 587 -31.14 -1.79 -11.66
CA SER A 587 -30.91 -0.40 -11.23
C SER A 587 -29.58 -0.22 -10.51
N LEU A 588 -29.22 -1.19 -9.66
CA LEU A 588 -27.99 -1.17 -8.86
C LEU A 588 -26.72 -1.24 -9.72
N VAL A 589 -26.78 -1.88 -10.90
CA VAL A 589 -25.63 -1.91 -11.84
C VAL A 589 -25.16 -0.49 -12.16
N SER A 590 -26.08 0.39 -12.54
CA SER A 590 -25.74 1.78 -12.88
C SER A 590 -25.21 2.56 -11.66
N VAL A 591 -25.82 2.36 -10.50
CA VAL A 591 -25.42 3.05 -9.26
C VAL A 591 -23.99 2.66 -8.86
N PHE A 592 -23.66 1.36 -8.87
CA PHE A 592 -22.30 0.91 -8.56
C PHE A 592 -21.28 1.33 -9.62
N ALA A 593 -21.64 1.31 -10.91
CA ALA A 593 -20.75 1.81 -11.96
C ALA A 593 -20.39 3.30 -11.75
N PHE A 594 -21.40 4.15 -11.51
CA PHE A 594 -21.17 5.57 -11.22
C PHE A 594 -20.42 5.79 -9.91
N ALA A 595 -20.67 5.00 -8.88
CA ALA A 595 -19.92 5.05 -7.63
C ALA A 595 -18.43 4.74 -7.84
N ILE A 596 -18.11 3.70 -8.62
CA ILE A 596 -16.73 3.35 -8.96
C ILE A 596 -16.06 4.52 -9.69
N ILE A 597 -16.68 5.04 -10.75
CA ILE A 597 -16.13 6.15 -11.53
C ILE A 597 -15.90 7.38 -10.63
N LEU A 598 -16.89 7.76 -9.82
CA LEU A 598 -16.80 8.95 -8.98
C LEU A 598 -15.66 8.82 -7.96
N ILE A 599 -15.59 7.70 -7.23
CA ILE A 599 -14.55 7.49 -6.22
C ILE A 599 -13.17 7.38 -6.88
N ALA A 600 -13.09 6.69 -8.02
CA ALA A 600 -11.86 6.51 -8.76
C ALA A 600 -11.31 7.83 -9.33
N CYS A 601 -12.18 8.73 -9.80
CA CYS A 601 -11.79 10.00 -10.41
C CYS A 601 -11.64 11.15 -9.41
N THR A 602 -12.22 11.08 -8.21
CA THR A 602 -12.17 12.18 -7.23
C THR A 602 -11.31 11.85 -6.01
N VAL A 603 -11.63 10.77 -5.29
CA VAL A 603 -10.98 10.43 -4.02
C VAL A 603 -9.56 9.94 -4.25
N TYR A 604 -9.36 9.09 -5.25
CA TYR A 604 -8.05 8.47 -5.47
C TYR A 604 -6.96 9.47 -5.88
N PRO A 605 -7.17 10.36 -6.88
CA PRO A 605 -6.15 11.36 -7.23
C PRO A 605 -5.85 12.32 -6.08
N ALA A 606 -6.85 12.65 -5.26
CA ALA A 606 -6.65 13.48 -4.07
C ALA A 606 -5.74 12.78 -3.03
N LEU A 607 -5.91 11.47 -2.81
CA LEU A 607 -5.04 10.69 -1.94
C LEU A 607 -3.63 10.55 -2.52
N GLU A 608 -3.48 10.36 -3.83
CA GLU A 608 -2.18 10.29 -4.49
C GLU A 608 -1.42 11.63 -4.43
N MET A 609 -2.12 12.74 -4.65
CA MET A 609 -1.55 14.08 -4.53
C MET A 609 -1.12 14.38 -3.09
N ARG A 610 -1.93 13.95 -2.10
CA ARG A 610 -1.59 14.04 -0.68
C ARG A 610 -0.38 13.18 -0.33
N GLU A 611 -0.31 11.95 -0.83
CA GLU A 611 0.83 11.05 -0.62
C GLU A 611 2.11 11.69 -1.17
N LYS A 612 2.09 12.18 -2.42
CA LYS A 612 3.23 12.90 -3.03
C LYS A 612 3.66 14.09 -2.19
N HIS A 613 2.71 14.87 -1.68
CA HIS A 613 2.99 16.01 -0.81
C HIS A 613 3.61 15.58 0.53
N LEU A 614 3.10 14.52 1.16
CA LEU A 614 3.63 14.00 2.43
C LEU A 614 5.01 13.38 2.25
N ILE A 615 5.24 12.66 1.14
CA ILE A 615 6.56 12.14 0.78
C ILE A 615 7.53 13.28 0.59
N ALA A 616 7.21 14.34 -0.16
CA ALA A 616 8.12 15.46 -0.36
C ALA A 616 8.51 16.19 0.94
N ASN A 617 7.67 16.11 1.98
CA ASN A 617 7.89 16.73 3.28
C ASN A 617 8.45 15.78 4.34
N ASP A 618 8.60 14.49 4.04
CA ASP A 618 9.10 13.53 5.01
C ASP A 618 10.61 13.74 5.29
N LYS A 619 10.93 14.05 6.54
CA LYS A 619 12.32 14.28 6.96
C LYS A 619 13.01 13.02 7.48
N LEU A 620 12.28 11.93 7.66
CA LEU A 620 12.80 10.75 8.33
C LEU A 620 13.25 9.69 7.33
N LEU A 621 12.33 9.27 6.47
CA LEU A 621 12.50 8.03 5.71
C LEU A 621 12.75 8.26 4.21
N ILE A 622 12.77 9.50 3.70
CA ILE A 622 13.21 9.72 2.31
C ILE A 622 14.69 9.33 2.22
N PRO A 623 15.04 8.32 1.41
CA PRO A 623 16.42 8.00 1.13
C PRO A 623 17.00 9.12 0.26
N GLY A 624 18.11 9.72 0.71
CA GLY A 624 18.80 10.76 -0.06
C GLY A 624 18.93 12.06 0.72
N HIS A 625 20.09 12.22 1.36
CA HIS A 625 20.67 13.55 1.47
C HIS A 625 21.25 13.88 0.09
N SER A 626 21.30 15.15 -0.32
CA SER A 626 21.97 15.56 -1.59
C SER A 626 23.41 15.05 -1.73
N GLU A 627 24.02 14.60 -0.62
CA GLU A 627 25.42 14.18 -0.53
C GLU A 627 25.62 12.66 -0.37
N LEU A 628 24.61 11.89 0.09
CA LEU A 628 24.75 10.45 0.34
C LEU A 628 23.48 9.64 -0.02
N PRO A 629 23.62 8.53 -0.76
CA PRO A 629 22.59 7.51 -0.90
C PRO A 629 22.54 6.68 0.39
N VAL A 630 21.78 7.14 1.38
CA VAL A 630 21.65 6.50 2.69
C VAL A 630 20.31 5.80 2.83
N PHE A 631 20.24 4.84 3.75
CA PHE A 631 19.05 4.06 4.08
C PHE A 631 17.90 4.94 4.59
N THR A 632 18.19 5.90 5.47
CA THR A 632 17.26 6.95 5.91
C THR A 632 17.99 8.29 5.99
N ARG A 633 17.26 9.41 5.94
CA ARG A 633 17.87 10.74 6.11
C ARG A 633 18.49 10.89 7.50
N MET A 634 17.83 10.37 8.52
CA MET A 634 18.34 10.34 9.89
C MET A 634 19.68 9.59 9.99
N GLU A 635 19.77 8.42 9.37
CA GLU A 635 21.04 7.68 9.28
C GLU A 635 22.11 8.51 8.57
N GLY A 636 21.80 9.12 7.43
CA GLY A 636 22.75 9.96 6.71
C GLY A 636 23.28 11.11 7.55
N ASP A 637 22.41 11.78 8.30
CA ASP A 637 22.80 12.88 9.19
C ASP A 637 23.73 12.39 10.31
N ILE A 638 23.46 11.22 10.89
CA ILE A 638 24.32 10.60 11.90
C ILE A 638 25.68 10.25 11.29
N VAL A 639 25.70 9.58 10.13
CA VAL A 639 26.92 9.16 9.43
C VAL A 639 27.78 10.37 9.05
N LEU A 640 27.19 11.43 8.47
CA LEU A 640 27.90 12.65 8.10
C LEU A 640 28.47 13.37 9.32
N LYS A 641 27.69 13.49 10.40
CA LYS A 641 28.16 14.09 11.66
C LYS A 641 29.31 13.27 12.26
N MET A 642 29.17 11.94 12.27
CA MET A 642 30.21 11.03 12.73
C MET A 642 31.48 11.20 11.92
N LYS A 643 31.40 11.04 10.60
CA LYS A 643 32.53 11.20 9.66
C LYS A 643 33.25 12.54 9.84
N LYS A 644 32.50 13.66 9.86
CA LYS A 644 33.09 15.00 10.03
C LYS A 644 33.83 15.16 11.36
N ARG A 645 33.32 14.58 12.46
CA ARG A 645 34.00 14.66 13.76
C ARG A 645 35.15 13.67 13.87
N THR A 646 35.02 12.45 13.34
CA THR A 646 36.10 11.47 13.32
C THR A 646 37.26 11.95 12.45
N ASP A 647 37.00 12.62 11.32
CA ASP A 647 38.04 13.26 10.51
C ASP A 647 38.84 14.30 11.29
N LYS A 648 38.19 15.07 12.18
CA LYS A 648 38.89 15.99 13.10
C LYS A 648 39.75 15.24 14.11
N VAL A 649 39.30 14.09 14.60
CA VAL A 649 40.09 13.23 15.50
C VAL A 649 41.33 12.70 14.76
N PHE A 650 41.17 12.17 13.55
CA PHE A 650 42.28 11.74 12.70
C PHE A 650 43.26 12.87 12.42
N ALA A 651 42.77 14.07 12.07
CA ALA A 651 43.61 15.24 11.82
C ALA A 651 44.36 15.71 13.07
N LYS A 652 43.71 15.70 14.24
CA LYS A 652 44.35 16.03 15.53
C LYS A 652 45.50 15.06 15.84
N LEU A 653 45.32 13.78 15.57
CA LEU A 653 46.38 12.77 15.78
C LEU A 653 47.51 12.86 14.77
N ALA A 654 47.23 13.24 13.52
CA ALA A 654 48.27 13.49 12.52
C ALA A 654 49.21 14.62 12.98
N LYS A 655 48.67 15.67 13.61
CA LYS A 655 49.47 16.77 14.19
C LYS A 655 50.30 16.37 15.41
N LEU A 656 49.99 15.25 16.05
CA LEU A 656 50.77 14.69 17.15
C LEU A 656 51.87 13.73 16.66
N GLN A 657 52.06 13.61 15.34
CA GLN A 657 53.25 12.95 14.79
C GLN A 657 54.46 13.87 15.00
N PRO A 658 55.57 13.35 15.56
CA PRO A 658 56.84 14.05 15.56
C PRO A 658 57.38 14.24 14.13
#